data_AF-N1ZWK5-F1
#
_entry.id   AF-N1ZWK5-F1
#
_cell.length_a   1.000
_cell.length_b   1.000
_cell.length_c   1.000
_cell.angle_alpha   90.00
_cell.angle_beta   90.00
_cell.angle_gamma   90.00
#
_symmetry.space_group_name_H-M   'P 1'
#
loop_
_entity.id
_entity.type
_entity.pdbx_description
1 polymer ?
#
loop_
_entity_poly.entity_id
_entity_poly.type
_entity_poly.pdbx_seq_one_letter_code
_entity_poly.pdbx_strand_id
1 'polypeptide(L)'
;KFMARAIDIPGYELVSDPVVEKPITQVSTKDDLNPMIIKFVYKKVAKNAEQGLPDGGGTGITGVGEDYGINWSKLPGGVSIDLVNKTYGDNSFEKTINNMDERYTKQGFSYIGVLNDHKDSDLTNRLESYVAVHFLPHKSVTVNYVDQDGKKLADSVKLSFNKENPDQTNNGVNPKENWYPNGEWKSEQKSFDGYNLKTVRGATEGKFTTFNYTVTYVYTNQTSGNVVYIDDTDQKDLKDVALNGKIGSNIDYSTADEIANYEKQGYELVSDDFSNRAKIFNADENKNKFTVHLKHKIETTTVSQDGNQVIHYVYADGSKAANDNEQTTTFVKTTKTDAVNGKVIESSWAPERYTFENVVSPVIENYHPDKENVKGSTVTPDNSKVEVTVTYIENGTELRGQDTKPSTQTVKFVDEEGHELKQAVVSPVFNYEYSGDTYDKFTGKQLKQGSWNADSHTFDTVTVPVIDGYVAIDGFSKRNNQVVAGGLTSTRDNLNVVAEVVYQKVGKIIPVDPSGKPIPNVPTPQYPTDPTDPTKVVPDEPVPTVPKMTPQTPTVTPTDPGKDTPVIYNPIKDQVAVVNYVDSDENNKLITSSGDLTGDAGAKIDYSTTSTIQDLTNKGYVLVNDGFPADAVYDNDDNTTQTYTVVLKHGTTTITPDKPGKPGEPINPNDPDGPKFPQGTDENSVKRTGTQTIHYTGAGDKTPKDDVQSFTFTKTMVVDNVTGKVVTDGSWNVGSHTFGNVDTPVVDGYHADKRTAGGTTITPEDLTKEVTVTYTPNGKIIPVDPNGKPIPNVPTPTYPTDPSDPTKVVPDEPVPTIPGMTPSTPTVTPTDPGKDTPVPYNPVVNDKGEVNVFVHDNTTGQNLTDYEYKSGSEDVGTKVSYDKDKVIT
;
A
#
# COMPACT_ATOMS: atom_id res chain seq x y z
N LYS A 1 27.45 22.55 -39.15
CA LYS A 1 26.46 22.91 -38.08
C LYS A 1 26.27 21.68 -37.19
N PHE A 2 25.78 21.80 -35.96
CA PHE A 2 25.53 20.65 -35.07
C PHE A 2 24.17 20.79 -34.40
N MET A 3 23.51 19.66 -34.20
CA MET A 3 22.28 19.54 -33.43
C MET A 3 22.52 18.55 -32.29
N ALA A 4 22.11 18.91 -31.07
CA ALA A 4 22.15 18.01 -29.92
C ALA A 4 20.76 17.96 -29.27
N ARG A 5 20.35 16.78 -28.80
CA ARG A 5 19.05 16.53 -28.17
C ARG A 5 19.22 16.16 -26.70
N ALA A 6 18.31 16.66 -25.87
CA ALA A 6 18.17 16.18 -24.50
C ALA A 6 17.76 14.70 -24.52
N ILE A 7 18.23 13.93 -23.55
CA ILE A 7 17.80 12.54 -23.34
C ILE A 7 16.78 12.47 -22.21
N ASP A 8 15.85 11.53 -22.30
CA ASP A 8 14.95 11.25 -21.18
C ASP A 8 15.78 10.65 -20.02
N ILE A 9 15.42 11.02 -18.77
CA ILE A 9 16.05 10.48 -17.56
C ILE A 9 14.94 10.00 -16.63
N PRO A 10 14.92 8.73 -16.20
CA PRO A 10 13.82 8.23 -15.39
C PRO A 10 13.72 8.95 -14.04
N GLY A 11 12.51 9.45 -13.73
CA GLY A 11 12.24 10.22 -12.51
C GLY A 11 12.65 11.70 -12.58
N TYR A 12 13.02 12.19 -13.76
CA TYR A 12 13.37 13.59 -14.02
C TYR A 12 12.60 14.14 -15.24
N GLU A 13 12.33 15.44 -15.21
CA GLU A 13 11.69 16.19 -16.30
C GLU A 13 12.67 17.25 -16.81
N LEU A 14 12.80 17.41 -18.13
CA LEU A 14 13.60 18.49 -18.72
C LEU A 14 12.90 19.83 -18.47
N VAL A 15 13.61 20.80 -17.89
CA VAL A 15 13.04 22.10 -17.49
C VAL A 15 13.77 23.31 -18.08
N SER A 16 14.70 23.09 -19.00
CA SER A 16 15.36 24.20 -19.71
C SER A 16 15.63 23.89 -21.18
N ASP A 17 15.70 24.95 -21.96
CA ASP A 17 16.40 24.95 -23.25
C ASP A 17 17.90 24.62 -23.05
N PRO A 18 18.58 24.09 -24.09
CA PRO A 18 20.01 23.82 -24.03
C PRO A 18 20.84 25.10 -23.82
N VAL A 19 21.80 25.06 -22.89
CA VAL A 19 22.75 26.14 -22.64
C VAL A 19 24.10 25.78 -23.23
N VAL A 20 24.61 26.61 -24.15
CA VAL A 20 25.99 26.49 -24.66
C VAL A 20 26.94 27.16 -23.69
N GLU A 21 27.73 26.38 -22.96
CA GLU A 21 28.61 26.89 -21.90
C GLU A 21 30.00 27.29 -22.41
N LYS A 22 30.51 26.57 -23.42
CA LYS A 22 31.79 26.87 -24.08
C LYS A 22 31.64 26.74 -25.60
N PRO A 23 31.75 27.83 -26.39
CA PRO A 23 31.77 27.76 -27.84
C PRO A 23 33.15 27.33 -28.36
N ILE A 24 33.21 26.73 -29.55
CA ILE A 24 34.46 26.37 -30.23
C ILE A 24 35.20 27.65 -30.65
N THR A 25 36.42 27.84 -30.15
CA THR A 25 37.37 28.86 -30.63
C THR A 25 38.33 28.31 -31.71
N GLN A 26 39.12 29.16 -32.39
CA GLN A 26 40.03 28.69 -33.46
C GLN A 26 41.32 28.01 -32.95
N VAL A 27 41.52 27.86 -31.63
CA VAL A 27 42.76 27.34 -31.04
C VAL A 27 42.45 26.06 -30.27
N SER A 28 43.01 24.93 -30.70
CA SER A 28 43.08 23.70 -29.91
C SER A 28 44.53 23.45 -29.50
N THR A 29 44.72 23.01 -28.26
CA THR A 29 46.02 22.56 -27.75
C THR A 29 45.93 21.10 -27.35
N LYS A 30 47.08 20.45 -27.09
CA LYS A 30 47.10 19.06 -26.63
C LYS A 30 46.38 18.87 -25.28
N ASP A 31 46.35 19.93 -24.46
CA ASP A 31 45.80 19.91 -23.09
C ASP A 31 44.39 20.53 -23.00
N ASP A 32 43.99 21.35 -23.98
CA ASP A 32 42.61 21.85 -24.15
C ASP A 32 42.20 21.68 -25.62
N LEU A 33 41.47 20.60 -25.88
CA LEU A 33 40.94 20.26 -27.20
C LEU A 33 39.82 21.21 -27.64
N ASN A 34 39.44 22.17 -26.79
CA ASN A 34 38.41 23.18 -27.06
C ASN A 34 37.06 22.53 -27.42
N PRO A 35 36.49 21.68 -26.53
CA PRO A 35 35.23 21.03 -26.79
C PRO A 35 34.06 22.00 -26.69
N MET A 36 33.02 21.73 -27.46
CA MET A 36 31.73 22.37 -27.25
C MET A 36 30.98 21.68 -26.11
N ILE A 37 30.47 22.47 -25.17
CA ILE A 37 29.68 21.96 -24.04
C ILE A 37 28.24 22.48 -24.17
N ILE A 38 27.29 21.55 -24.28
CA ILE A 38 25.85 21.81 -24.29
C ILE A 38 25.26 21.20 -23.03
N LYS A 39 24.65 22.03 -22.18
CA LYS A 39 24.03 21.62 -20.91
C LYS A 39 22.51 21.60 -21.03
N PHE A 40 21.90 20.54 -20.51
CA PHE A 40 20.45 20.41 -20.32
C PHE A 40 20.15 20.37 -18.82
N VAL A 41 19.13 21.10 -18.36
CA VAL A 41 18.76 21.15 -16.94
C VAL A 41 17.48 20.35 -16.71
N TYR A 42 17.51 19.48 -15.71
CA TYR A 42 16.40 18.60 -15.35
C TYR A 42 15.91 18.86 -13.92
N LYS A 43 14.61 18.70 -13.70
CA LYS A 43 13.96 18.73 -12.39
C LYS A 43 13.59 17.32 -11.98
N LYS A 44 13.93 16.95 -10.75
CA LYS A 44 13.53 15.67 -10.15
C LYS A 44 12.03 15.65 -9.86
N VAL A 45 11.32 14.61 -10.31
CA VAL A 45 9.86 14.45 -10.18
C VAL A 45 9.42 13.13 -9.55
N ALA A 46 10.34 12.20 -9.27
CA ALA A 46 10.01 10.90 -8.66
C ALA A 46 9.53 11.02 -7.20
N LYS A 47 8.41 10.35 -6.88
CA LYS A 47 7.75 10.37 -5.55
C LYS A 47 8.57 9.72 -4.42
N ASN A 48 9.37 8.69 -4.71
CA ASN A 48 10.05 7.84 -3.70
C ASN A 48 11.57 8.00 -3.70
N ALA A 49 12.09 9.18 -4.06
CA ALA A 49 13.51 9.32 -4.35
C ALA A 49 14.32 9.82 -3.14
N GLU A 50 14.46 9.01 -2.10
CA GLU A 50 15.56 9.17 -1.15
C GLU A 50 16.86 8.60 -1.74
N GLN A 51 17.97 9.33 -1.54
CA GLN A 51 19.33 9.17 -2.09
C GLN A 51 19.58 7.92 -2.97
N GLY A 52 19.93 8.18 -4.25
CA GLY A 52 20.25 7.14 -5.21
C GLY A 52 19.95 7.48 -6.67
N LEU A 53 19.29 8.61 -6.94
CA LEU A 53 19.37 9.19 -8.28
C LEU A 53 20.79 9.74 -8.49
N PRO A 54 21.32 9.75 -9.73
CA PRO A 54 22.65 10.28 -10.01
C PRO A 54 22.71 11.77 -9.65
N ASP A 55 23.14 12.08 -8.42
CA ASP A 55 23.47 13.43 -8.00
C ASP A 55 24.75 13.82 -8.75
N GLY A 56 24.59 14.69 -9.75
CA GLY A 56 25.64 15.16 -10.66
C GLY A 56 26.75 15.99 -10.00
N GLY A 57 27.25 15.61 -8.83
CA GLY A 57 28.27 16.36 -8.11
C GLY A 57 28.87 15.58 -6.95
N GLY A 58 29.70 14.57 -7.22
CA GLY A 58 30.46 13.89 -6.18
C GLY A 58 31.57 13.01 -6.76
N THR A 59 32.82 13.35 -6.48
CA THR A 59 34.07 12.77 -7.01
C THR A 59 34.35 11.31 -6.60
N GLY A 60 33.32 10.50 -6.31
CA GLY A 60 33.48 9.15 -5.76
C GLY A 60 32.56 8.06 -6.34
N ILE A 61 31.64 8.38 -7.25
CA ILE A 61 30.83 7.35 -7.94
C ILE A 61 31.36 7.16 -9.34
N THR A 62 32.29 6.22 -9.50
CA THR A 62 32.69 5.71 -10.82
C THR A 62 31.51 4.96 -11.44
N GLY A 63 30.90 5.49 -12.52
CA GLY A 63 30.14 4.66 -13.46
C GLY A 63 28.69 5.03 -13.81
N VAL A 64 28.24 6.28 -13.68
CA VAL A 64 26.84 6.64 -14.02
C VAL A 64 26.67 7.47 -15.31
N GLY A 65 27.77 7.81 -15.98
CA GLY A 65 27.76 8.19 -17.40
C GLY A 65 28.83 7.38 -18.10
N GLU A 66 28.47 6.66 -19.17
CA GLU A 66 29.47 6.07 -20.06
C GLU A 66 30.19 7.24 -20.76
N ASP A 67 31.46 7.47 -20.44
CA ASP A 67 32.32 8.39 -21.19
C ASP A 67 32.73 7.71 -22.50
N TYR A 68 32.08 8.10 -23.60
CA TYR A 68 32.41 7.61 -24.94
C TYR A 68 33.64 8.33 -25.55
N GLY A 69 34.29 9.21 -24.79
CA GLY A 69 35.46 9.98 -25.17
C GLY A 69 35.13 11.19 -26.06
N ILE A 70 36.20 11.87 -26.46
CA ILE A 70 36.17 13.14 -27.23
C ILE A 70 35.83 12.98 -28.73
N ASN A 71 35.83 11.75 -29.25
CA ASN A 71 35.65 11.50 -30.68
C ASN A 71 34.23 11.01 -30.94
N TRP A 72 33.44 11.81 -31.66
CA TRP A 72 32.08 11.47 -32.09
C TRP A 72 32.01 10.13 -32.84
N SER A 73 33.08 9.76 -33.56
CA SER A 73 33.21 8.46 -34.26
C SER A 73 33.29 7.24 -33.33
N LYS A 74 33.43 7.41 -32.01
CA LYS A 74 33.46 6.34 -31.01
C LYS A 74 32.10 6.08 -30.36
N LEU A 75 31.11 6.95 -30.60
CA LEU A 75 29.75 6.69 -30.16
C LEU A 75 29.20 5.48 -30.96
N PRO A 76 28.61 4.47 -30.29
CA PRO A 76 27.97 3.35 -30.98
C PRO A 76 26.85 3.86 -31.91
N GLY A 77 26.60 3.19 -33.04
CA GLY A 77 25.47 3.52 -33.92
C GLY A 77 25.64 4.73 -34.85
N GLY A 78 26.85 5.25 -35.04
CA GLY A 78 27.13 6.30 -36.01
C GLY A 78 26.84 5.84 -37.44
N VAL A 79 25.72 6.29 -38.01
CA VAL A 79 25.39 6.06 -39.43
C VAL A 79 25.93 7.25 -40.23
N SER A 80 26.93 7.00 -41.06
CA SER A 80 27.45 8.01 -42.00
C SER A 80 26.57 8.03 -43.24
N ILE A 81 26.06 9.21 -43.59
CA ILE A 81 25.32 9.43 -44.83
C ILE A 81 26.28 10.07 -45.84
N ASP A 82 26.55 9.36 -46.94
CA ASP A 82 27.35 9.89 -48.04
C ASP A 82 26.48 10.81 -48.92
N LEU A 83 26.90 12.07 -49.04
CA LEU A 83 26.15 13.13 -49.74
C LEU A 83 26.89 13.69 -50.96
N VAL A 84 27.98 13.07 -51.42
CA VAL A 84 28.72 13.60 -52.57
C VAL A 84 27.83 13.59 -53.83
N ASN A 85 27.46 14.79 -54.29
CA ASN A 85 26.74 15.09 -55.55
C ASN A 85 25.27 14.62 -55.69
N LYS A 86 24.46 14.60 -54.63
CA LYS A 86 23.01 14.35 -54.75
C LYS A 86 22.18 15.64 -54.69
N THR A 87 21.41 15.93 -55.75
CA THR A 87 20.30 16.88 -55.72
C THR A 87 19.10 16.21 -55.06
N TYR A 88 18.56 16.79 -53.99
CA TYR A 88 17.39 16.27 -53.28
C TYR A 88 16.13 16.47 -54.13
N GLY A 89 15.80 15.49 -54.98
CA GLY A 89 14.45 15.30 -55.52
C GLY A 89 13.68 14.32 -54.63
N ASP A 90 12.44 14.64 -54.26
CA ASP A 90 11.44 13.89 -53.46
C ASP A 90 11.88 13.19 -52.15
N ASN A 91 13.17 13.17 -51.83
CA ASN A 91 13.79 12.61 -50.62
C ASN A 91 14.51 13.73 -49.86
N SER A 92 13.82 14.31 -48.88
CA SER A 92 14.34 15.35 -47.98
C SER A 92 15.45 14.81 -47.05
N PHE A 93 16.45 15.64 -46.72
CA PHE A 93 17.50 15.31 -45.74
C PHE A 93 16.88 15.16 -44.35
N GLU A 94 16.05 16.12 -43.96
CA GLU A 94 15.33 16.11 -42.67
C GLU A 94 14.45 14.87 -42.54
N LYS A 95 13.77 14.46 -43.63
CA LYS A 95 12.98 13.23 -43.69
C LYS A 95 13.84 11.98 -43.52
N THR A 96 15.06 11.96 -44.04
CA THR A 96 15.99 10.84 -43.89
C THR A 96 16.45 10.70 -42.44
N ILE A 97 16.79 11.81 -41.79
CA ILE A 97 17.15 11.84 -40.35
C ILE A 97 15.97 11.40 -39.49
N ASN A 98 14.76 11.93 -39.75
CA ASN A 98 13.55 11.55 -39.00
C ASN A 98 13.21 10.06 -39.16
N ASN A 99 13.30 9.51 -40.38
CA ASN A 99 13.09 8.08 -40.61
C ASN A 99 14.12 7.22 -39.85
N MET A 100 15.36 7.69 -39.72
CA MET A 100 16.38 7.02 -38.92
C MET A 100 16.07 7.14 -37.43
N ASP A 101 15.69 8.32 -36.94
CA ASP A 101 15.26 8.50 -35.54
C ASP A 101 14.12 7.55 -35.19
N GLU A 102 13.05 7.52 -35.97
CA GLU A 102 11.93 6.61 -35.76
C GLU A 102 12.37 5.13 -35.77
N ARG A 103 13.23 4.74 -36.71
CA ARG A 103 13.72 3.36 -36.82
C ARG A 103 14.55 2.96 -35.60
N TYR A 104 15.52 3.77 -35.21
CA TYR A 104 16.45 3.45 -34.11
C TYR A 104 15.77 3.62 -32.74
N THR A 105 14.86 4.58 -32.59
CA THR A 105 14.02 4.72 -31.40
C THR A 105 13.19 3.46 -31.17
N LYS A 106 12.55 2.89 -32.20
CA LYS A 106 11.84 1.59 -32.09
C LYS A 106 12.76 0.44 -31.70
N GLN A 107 14.05 0.50 -32.02
CA GLN A 107 15.04 -0.50 -31.63
C GLN A 107 15.62 -0.28 -30.22
N GLY A 108 15.14 0.72 -29.48
CA GLY A 108 15.61 1.03 -28.13
C GLY A 108 16.88 1.86 -28.12
N PHE A 109 17.01 2.82 -29.03
CA PHE A 109 18.07 3.81 -29.00
C PHE A 109 17.50 5.22 -28.82
N SER A 110 18.22 6.08 -28.12
CA SER A 110 17.94 7.51 -28.03
C SER A 110 18.74 8.26 -29.09
N TYR A 111 18.08 9.06 -29.92
CA TYR A 111 18.73 10.01 -30.82
C TYR A 111 19.42 11.13 -30.03
N ILE A 112 20.73 11.30 -30.24
CA ILE A 112 21.54 12.26 -29.48
C ILE A 112 21.84 13.52 -30.30
N GLY A 113 21.91 13.41 -31.63
CA GLY A 113 22.19 14.56 -32.48
C GLY A 113 22.84 14.24 -33.83
N VAL A 114 23.10 15.31 -34.59
CA VAL A 114 23.73 15.27 -35.91
C VAL A 114 24.94 16.21 -35.94
N LEU A 115 26.05 15.69 -36.45
CA LEU A 115 27.23 16.46 -36.85
C LEU A 115 27.13 16.80 -38.33
N ASN A 116 27.43 18.05 -38.69
CA ASN A 116 27.20 18.62 -40.01
C ASN A 116 25.71 18.60 -40.38
N ASP A 117 24.89 19.16 -39.48
CA ASP A 117 23.45 19.30 -39.71
C ASP A 117 23.16 20.24 -40.89
N HIS A 118 22.19 19.88 -41.73
CA HIS A 118 21.78 20.64 -42.90
C HIS A 118 20.26 20.79 -42.93
N LYS A 119 19.78 21.87 -43.53
CA LYS A 119 18.35 22.05 -43.79
C LYS A 119 18.07 21.88 -45.27
N ASP A 120 16.87 21.40 -45.60
CA ASP A 120 16.43 21.32 -47.01
C ASP A 120 16.39 22.71 -47.69
N SER A 121 16.36 23.77 -46.90
CA SER A 121 16.43 25.17 -47.35
C SER A 121 17.85 25.70 -47.59
N ASP A 122 18.91 24.94 -47.28
CA ASP A 122 20.29 25.36 -47.50
C ASP A 122 20.63 25.36 -49.01
N LEU A 123 21.04 26.52 -49.55
CA LEU A 123 21.19 26.79 -50.99
C LEU A 123 22.26 25.97 -51.73
N THR A 124 23.33 25.50 -51.06
CA THR A 124 24.39 24.66 -51.64
C THR A 124 25.18 23.94 -50.55
N ASN A 125 25.49 22.64 -50.74
CA ASN A 125 26.26 21.83 -49.79
C ASN A 125 27.54 21.23 -50.41
N ARG A 126 28.33 22.07 -51.10
CA ARG A 126 29.27 21.61 -52.15
C ARG A 126 30.65 21.13 -51.66
N LEU A 127 30.92 21.08 -50.35
CA LEU A 127 32.29 20.85 -49.82
C LEU A 127 32.40 19.99 -48.54
N GLU A 128 31.31 19.46 -47.97
CA GLU A 128 31.38 18.61 -46.76
C GLU A 128 31.32 17.12 -47.14
N SER A 129 32.33 16.34 -46.71
CA SER A 129 32.53 14.96 -47.17
C SER A 129 31.66 13.91 -46.47
N TYR A 130 31.01 14.23 -45.33
CA TYR A 130 30.07 13.32 -44.65
C TYR A 130 29.19 14.04 -43.61
N VAL A 131 28.02 13.47 -43.34
CA VAL A 131 27.13 13.77 -42.19
C VAL A 131 27.11 12.56 -41.27
N ALA A 132 27.13 12.79 -39.95
CA ALA A 132 27.07 11.71 -38.96
C ALA A 132 25.88 11.89 -38.02
N VAL A 133 25.03 10.86 -37.94
CA VAL A 133 23.86 10.78 -37.06
C VAL A 133 24.17 9.84 -35.90
N HIS A 134 23.91 10.27 -34.67
CA HIS A 134 24.30 9.53 -33.47
C HIS A 134 23.11 9.07 -32.63
N PHE A 135 23.17 7.80 -32.23
CA PHE A 135 22.17 7.11 -31.43
C PHE A 135 22.85 6.41 -30.27
N LEU A 136 22.30 6.49 -29.06
CA LEU A 136 22.80 5.75 -27.92
C LEU A 136 21.83 4.66 -27.51
N PRO A 137 22.32 3.45 -27.21
CA PRO A 137 21.45 2.35 -26.85
C PRO A 137 20.86 2.51 -25.45
N HIS A 138 19.59 2.15 -25.30
CA HIS A 138 18.95 2.04 -24.00
C HIS A 138 19.54 0.89 -23.17
N LYS A 139 19.43 0.98 -21.86
CA LYS A 139 19.91 -0.02 -20.92
C LYS A 139 18.75 -0.61 -20.12
N SER A 140 18.97 -1.82 -19.62
CA SER A 140 18.01 -2.51 -18.75
C SER A 140 17.90 -1.83 -17.38
N VAL A 141 16.75 -2.02 -16.72
CA VAL A 141 16.55 -1.63 -15.32
C VAL A 141 16.72 -2.85 -14.41
N THR A 142 17.44 -2.70 -13.31
CA THR A 142 17.60 -3.76 -12.30
C THR A 142 16.76 -3.46 -11.07
N VAL A 143 15.99 -4.42 -10.58
CA VAL A 143 15.16 -4.31 -9.38
C VAL A 143 15.73 -5.22 -8.30
N ASN A 144 16.13 -4.65 -7.17
CA ASN A 144 16.71 -5.34 -6.03
C ASN A 144 15.72 -5.39 -4.85
N TYR A 145 15.79 -6.47 -4.07
CA TYR A 145 15.02 -6.65 -2.84
C TYR A 145 15.99 -6.97 -1.71
N VAL A 146 16.16 -6.04 -0.77
CA VAL A 146 17.13 -6.16 0.33
C VAL A 146 16.50 -5.80 1.66
N ASP A 147 17.02 -6.34 2.75
CA ASP A 147 16.69 -5.80 4.07
C ASP A 147 17.42 -4.46 4.30
N GLN A 148 17.07 -3.80 5.41
CA GLN A 148 17.66 -2.53 5.83
C GLN A 148 19.18 -2.58 6.09
N ASP A 149 19.74 -3.78 6.27
CA ASP A 149 21.16 -4.03 6.47
C ASP A 149 21.87 -4.34 5.13
N GLY A 150 21.13 -4.32 4.01
CA GLY A 150 21.61 -4.54 2.65
C GLY A 150 21.69 -6.01 2.23
N LYS A 151 21.21 -6.94 3.05
CA LYS A 151 21.19 -8.37 2.73
C LYS A 151 20.08 -8.66 1.72
N LYS A 152 20.43 -9.42 0.69
CA LYS A 152 19.51 -9.83 -0.38
C LYS A 152 18.39 -10.75 0.16
N LEU A 153 17.13 -10.37 -0.11
CA LEU A 153 15.92 -11.14 0.25
C LEU A 153 15.38 -11.96 -0.92
N ALA A 154 15.60 -11.52 -2.16
CA ALA A 154 15.24 -12.26 -3.38
C ALA A 154 16.21 -11.94 -4.53
N ASP A 155 16.16 -12.77 -5.57
CA ASP A 155 16.87 -12.50 -6.82
C ASP A 155 16.43 -11.20 -7.48
N SER A 156 17.43 -10.47 -7.98
CA SER A 156 17.23 -9.22 -8.69
C SER A 156 16.51 -9.49 -10.01
N VAL A 157 15.54 -8.65 -10.34
CA VAL A 157 14.78 -8.74 -11.60
C VAL A 157 15.37 -7.75 -12.60
N LYS A 158 15.64 -8.21 -13.83
CA LYS A 158 16.16 -7.36 -14.90
C LYS A 158 15.04 -7.07 -15.90
N LEU A 159 14.62 -5.82 -15.98
CA LEU A 159 13.64 -5.33 -16.96
C LEU A 159 14.42 -4.92 -18.22
N SER A 160 14.23 -5.65 -19.33
CA SER A 160 14.99 -5.42 -20.57
C SER A 160 14.18 -5.74 -21.84
N PHE A 161 12.85 -5.61 -21.77
CA PHE A 161 11.96 -5.92 -22.88
C PHE A 161 11.88 -4.74 -23.87
N ASN A 162 11.90 -5.03 -25.17
CA ASN A 162 11.59 -4.06 -26.22
C ASN A 162 10.20 -4.36 -26.77
N LYS A 163 9.21 -3.52 -26.42
CA LYS A 163 7.81 -3.71 -26.84
C LYS A 163 7.61 -3.57 -28.34
N GLU A 164 8.41 -2.73 -28.99
CA GLU A 164 8.33 -2.48 -30.44
C GLU A 164 9.06 -3.57 -31.26
N ASN A 165 9.77 -4.49 -30.59
CA ASN A 165 10.45 -5.64 -31.19
C ASN A 165 10.40 -6.87 -30.24
N PRO A 166 9.22 -7.51 -30.10
CA PRO A 166 8.95 -8.48 -29.03
C PRO A 166 9.66 -9.83 -29.21
N ASP A 167 10.00 -10.22 -30.43
CA ASP A 167 10.80 -11.41 -30.78
C ASP A 167 12.30 -11.10 -30.89
N GLN A 168 12.63 -9.82 -30.71
CA GLN A 168 13.93 -9.19 -30.91
C GLN A 168 14.57 -9.39 -32.29
N THR A 169 13.97 -10.08 -33.27
CA THR A 169 14.65 -10.39 -34.54
C THR A 169 14.70 -9.18 -35.49
N ASN A 170 15.83 -8.97 -36.18
CA ASN A 170 16.02 -7.81 -37.07
C ASN A 170 16.84 -8.17 -38.33
N ASN A 171 16.20 -8.86 -39.27
CA ASN A 171 16.58 -8.94 -40.69
C ASN A 171 18.10 -8.95 -41.01
N GLY A 172 18.88 -9.75 -40.30
CA GLY A 172 20.31 -9.97 -40.60
C GLY A 172 21.33 -9.06 -39.91
N VAL A 173 20.96 -8.24 -38.92
CA VAL A 173 21.95 -7.56 -38.05
C VAL A 173 22.34 -8.48 -36.89
N ASN A 174 23.64 -8.69 -36.68
CA ASN A 174 24.17 -9.65 -35.69
C ASN A 174 23.55 -9.43 -34.28
N PRO A 175 22.84 -10.42 -33.73
CA PRO A 175 22.06 -10.33 -32.49
C PRO A 175 22.88 -10.21 -31.19
N LYS A 176 24.21 -10.33 -31.24
CA LYS A 176 25.03 -10.37 -30.01
C LYS A 176 25.32 -9.02 -29.34
N GLU A 177 25.08 -7.88 -29.99
CA GLU A 177 25.55 -6.58 -29.45
C GLU A 177 24.59 -5.38 -29.60
N ASN A 178 23.40 -5.49 -30.22
CA ASN A 178 22.65 -4.29 -30.62
C ASN A 178 21.14 -4.28 -30.29
N TRP A 179 20.66 -5.07 -29.33
CA TRP A 179 19.23 -5.17 -29.00
C TRP A 179 18.95 -4.57 -27.62
N TYR A 180 18.17 -3.49 -27.60
CA TYR A 180 18.02 -2.62 -26.44
C TYR A 180 16.55 -2.40 -26.08
N PRO A 181 16.22 -2.22 -24.79
CA PRO A 181 14.84 -2.08 -24.35
C PRO A 181 14.22 -0.77 -24.82
N ASN A 182 12.93 -0.76 -25.13
CA ASN A 182 12.20 0.44 -25.55
C ASN A 182 10.83 0.49 -24.88
N GLY A 183 10.33 1.71 -24.67
CA GLY A 183 9.04 1.97 -24.04
C GLY A 183 9.14 2.21 -22.53
N GLU A 184 7.99 2.12 -21.87
CA GLU A 184 7.85 2.30 -20.43
C GLU A 184 8.18 1.01 -19.68
N TRP A 185 8.70 1.17 -18.47
CA TRP A 185 8.94 0.10 -17.50
C TRP A 185 8.29 0.45 -16.17
N LYS A 186 7.92 -0.59 -15.43
CA LYS A 186 7.41 -0.52 -14.07
C LYS A 186 8.01 -1.67 -13.25
N SER A 187 8.47 -1.38 -12.04
CA SER A 187 8.97 -2.37 -11.11
C SER A 187 7.85 -2.83 -10.17
N GLU A 188 7.87 -4.11 -9.82
CA GLU A 188 6.91 -4.70 -8.89
C GLU A 188 7.52 -4.87 -7.49
N GLN A 189 6.77 -4.46 -6.47
CA GLN A 189 7.07 -4.77 -5.08
C GLN A 189 6.79 -6.26 -4.82
N LYS A 190 7.64 -6.90 -4.02
CA LYS A 190 7.39 -8.25 -3.48
C LYS A 190 6.98 -8.19 -2.01
N SER A 191 6.25 -9.21 -1.56
CA SER A 191 5.97 -9.46 -0.14
C SER A 191 6.91 -10.54 0.40
N PHE A 192 7.36 -10.38 1.63
CA PHE A 192 8.26 -11.32 2.31
C PHE A 192 7.73 -11.55 3.73
N ASP A 193 7.55 -12.80 4.14
CA ASP A 193 7.05 -13.14 5.48
C ASP A 193 7.96 -12.55 6.58
N GLY A 194 7.36 -11.82 7.53
CA GLY A 194 8.08 -11.16 8.62
C GLY A 194 8.81 -9.86 8.24
N TYR A 195 8.63 -9.35 7.02
CA TYR A 195 9.26 -8.12 6.53
C TYR A 195 8.22 -7.15 5.95
N ASN A 196 8.25 -5.90 6.43
CA ASN A 196 7.48 -4.80 5.86
C ASN A 196 8.37 -3.94 4.96
N LEU A 197 7.79 -3.38 3.88
CA LEU A 197 8.50 -2.42 3.03
C LEU A 197 8.79 -1.15 3.84
N LYS A 198 10.06 -0.77 3.98
CA LYS A 198 10.48 0.45 4.65
C LYS A 198 10.51 1.63 3.69
N THR A 199 11.18 1.44 2.56
CA THR A 199 11.38 2.50 1.56
C THR A 199 11.74 1.88 0.21
N VAL A 200 11.59 2.67 -0.85
CA VAL A 200 12.06 2.33 -2.19
C VAL A 200 13.12 3.34 -2.59
N ARG A 201 14.26 2.87 -3.07
CA ARG A 201 15.31 3.73 -3.64
C ARG A 201 15.22 3.69 -5.17
N GLY A 202 14.99 4.84 -5.78
CA GLY A 202 14.80 4.99 -7.22
C GLY A 202 13.33 5.09 -7.63
N ALA A 203 13.09 5.43 -8.89
CA ALA A 203 11.77 5.47 -9.48
C ALA A 203 11.23 4.05 -9.70
N THR A 204 9.96 3.84 -9.42
CA THR A 204 9.30 2.53 -9.63
C THR A 204 8.70 2.39 -11.02
N GLU A 205 8.72 3.44 -11.82
CA GLU A 205 8.29 3.46 -13.22
C GLU A 205 9.03 4.56 -13.99
N GLY A 206 9.11 4.41 -15.30
CA GLY A 206 9.78 5.36 -16.19
C GLY A 206 9.88 4.84 -17.61
N LYS A 207 10.65 5.52 -18.46
CA LYS A 207 11.00 5.03 -19.80
C LYS A 207 12.38 4.40 -19.79
N PHE A 208 12.63 3.42 -20.64
CA PHE A 208 13.98 2.93 -20.87
C PHE A 208 14.80 4.04 -21.53
N THR A 209 16.02 4.23 -21.05
CA THR A 209 16.92 5.31 -21.48
C THR A 209 18.33 4.76 -21.58
N THR A 210 19.28 5.58 -21.99
CA THR A 210 20.70 5.22 -22.11
C THR A 210 21.39 4.99 -20.76
N PHE A 211 20.69 5.23 -19.65
CA PHE A 211 21.22 5.06 -18.29
C PHE A 211 20.95 3.67 -17.72
N ASN A 212 21.95 3.09 -17.07
CA ASN A 212 21.76 1.93 -16.20
C ASN A 212 20.99 2.38 -14.96
N TYR A 213 19.75 1.90 -14.81
CA TYR A 213 18.89 2.30 -13.70
C TYR A 213 18.69 1.14 -12.72
N THR A 214 18.71 1.45 -11.42
CA THR A 214 18.46 0.46 -10.35
C THR A 214 17.34 0.94 -9.44
N VAL A 215 16.36 0.09 -9.21
CA VAL A 215 15.32 0.24 -8.19
C VAL A 215 15.64 -0.71 -7.05
N THR A 216 15.61 -0.24 -5.80
CA THR A 216 15.85 -1.12 -4.64
C THR A 216 14.72 -0.98 -3.64
N TYR A 217 13.94 -2.04 -3.45
CA TYR A 217 12.97 -2.16 -2.37
C TYR A 217 13.71 -2.58 -1.09
N VAL A 218 13.64 -1.74 -0.07
CA VAL A 218 14.31 -1.95 1.23
C VAL A 218 13.27 -2.34 2.27
N TYR A 219 13.46 -3.50 2.89
CA TYR A 219 12.51 -4.07 3.84
C TYR A 219 13.06 -4.06 5.27
N THR A 220 12.17 -4.09 6.26
CA THR A 220 12.51 -4.19 7.68
C THR A 220 11.79 -5.35 8.32
N ASN A 221 12.54 -6.19 9.04
CA ASN A 221 11.99 -7.29 9.81
C ASN A 221 11.23 -6.75 11.03
N GLN A 222 9.91 -6.91 11.07
CA GLN A 222 9.07 -6.42 12.17
C GLN A 222 8.27 -7.57 12.79
N THR A 223 7.94 -7.42 14.07
CA THR A 223 7.06 -8.31 14.83
C THR A 223 6.20 -7.47 15.77
N SER A 224 5.06 -8.00 16.18
CA SER A 224 4.15 -7.39 17.14
C SER A 224 4.12 -8.17 18.46
N GLY A 225 3.61 -7.51 19.49
CA GLY A 225 3.41 -8.05 20.82
C GLY A 225 2.47 -7.14 21.61
N ASN A 226 2.24 -7.46 22.87
CA ASN A 226 1.40 -6.63 23.71
C ASN A 226 1.68 -6.83 25.22
N VAL A 227 1.28 -5.84 26.01
CA VAL A 227 1.25 -5.91 27.48
C VAL A 227 -0.20 -5.77 27.93
N VAL A 228 -0.73 -6.82 28.56
CA VAL A 228 -2.10 -6.83 29.09
C VAL A 228 -2.06 -6.63 30.61
N TYR A 229 -2.79 -5.63 31.10
CA TYR A 229 -3.04 -5.42 32.53
C TYR A 229 -4.34 -6.11 32.92
N ILE A 230 -4.29 -6.97 33.93
CA ILE A 230 -5.38 -7.86 34.33
C ILE A 230 -5.74 -7.59 35.79
N ASP A 231 -7.04 -7.47 36.05
CA ASP A 231 -7.64 -7.41 37.37
C ASP A 231 -8.02 -8.82 37.84
N ASP A 232 -7.25 -9.35 38.79
CA ASP A 232 -7.45 -10.68 39.35
C ASP A 232 -8.68 -10.76 40.28
N THR A 233 -9.15 -9.63 40.83
CA THR A 233 -10.34 -9.60 41.70
C THR A 233 -11.61 -9.78 40.88
N ASP A 234 -11.72 -9.07 39.77
CA ASP A 234 -12.89 -9.11 38.87
C ASP A 234 -12.71 -10.05 37.67
N GLN A 235 -11.52 -10.62 37.46
CA GLN A 235 -11.14 -11.47 36.32
C GLN A 235 -11.38 -10.79 34.95
N LYS A 236 -10.92 -9.55 34.82
CA LYS A 236 -11.11 -8.72 33.60
C LYS A 236 -9.82 -8.05 33.14
N ASP A 237 -9.70 -7.82 31.84
CA ASP A 237 -8.62 -7.02 31.27
C ASP A 237 -8.89 -5.53 31.52
N LEU A 238 -7.93 -4.84 32.13
CA LEU A 238 -7.99 -3.41 32.42
C LEU A 238 -7.50 -2.56 31.24
N LYS A 239 -6.46 -3.03 30.55
CA LYS A 239 -5.83 -2.33 29.42
C LYS A 239 -4.97 -3.30 28.61
N ASP A 240 -5.02 -3.17 27.29
CA ASP A 240 -4.15 -3.88 26.35
C ASP A 240 -3.29 -2.86 25.58
N VAL A 241 -1.97 -2.94 25.72
CA VAL A 241 -1.02 -2.03 25.07
C VAL A 241 -0.28 -2.76 23.97
N ALA A 242 -0.55 -2.38 22.72
CA ALA A 242 0.16 -2.92 21.56
C ALA A 242 1.63 -2.46 21.52
N LEU A 243 2.53 -3.40 21.27
CA LEU A 243 3.96 -3.19 21.08
C LEU A 243 4.34 -3.56 19.64
N ASN A 244 5.09 -2.68 18.96
CA ASN A 244 5.60 -2.95 17.61
C ASN A 244 7.09 -2.61 17.56
N GLY A 245 7.89 -3.47 16.94
CA GLY A 245 9.32 -3.19 16.80
C GLY A 245 10.07 -4.15 15.90
N LYS A 246 11.35 -3.83 15.67
CA LYS A 246 12.27 -4.64 14.88
C LYS A 246 12.63 -5.89 15.66
N ILE A 247 12.58 -7.07 15.04
CA ILE A 247 13.06 -8.29 15.70
C ILE A 247 14.53 -8.09 16.14
N GLY A 248 14.78 -8.31 17.43
CA GLY A 248 16.07 -8.13 18.10
C GLY A 248 16.31 -6.74 18.70
N SER A 249 15.45 -5.74 18.46
CA SER A 249 15.57 -4.43 19.12
C SER A 249 14.97 -4.45 20.52
N ASN A 250 15.40 -3.52 21.37
CA ASN A 250 14.80 -3.34 22.68
C ASN A 250 13.32 -2.93 22.57
N ILE A 251 12.51 -3.41 23.51
CA ILE A 251 11.14 -2.96 23.72
C ILE A 251 11.22 -1.71 24.61
N ASP A 252 11.03 -0.53 24.00
CA ASP A 252 11.05 0.77 24.69
C ASP A 252 9.69 1.05 25.35
N TYR A 253 9.39 0.27 26.39
CA TYR A 253 8.16 0.35 27.17
C TYR A 253 8.48 0.09 28.65
N SER A 254 7.67 0.69 29.53
CA SER A 254 7.78 0.50 30.98
C SER A 254 6.38 0.36 31.58
N THR A 255 6.21 -0.60 32.47
CA THR A 255 4.97 -0.86 33.21
C THR A 255 4.81 0.06 34.43
N ALA A 256 5.88 0.75 34.86
CA ALA A 256 5.93 1.45 36.14
C ALA A 256 4.88 2.56 36.31
N ASP A 257 4.72 3.42 35.31
CA ASP A 257 3.80 4.57 35.41
C ASP A 257 2.33 4.10 35.43
N GLU A 258 2.00 3.08 34.65
CA GLU A 258 0.64 2.54 34.60
C GLU A 258 0.33 1.75 35.88
N ILE A 259 1.27 0.95 36.40
CA ILE A 259 1.12 0.29 37.71
C ILE A 259 0.89 1.35 38.80
N ALA A 260 1.69 2.41 38.84
CA ALA A 260 1.52 3.49 39.81
C ALA A 260 0.17 4.23 39.66
N ASN A 261 -0.36 4.31 38.43
CA ASN A 261 -1.69 4.86 38.19
C ASN A 261 -2.80 3.94 38.74
N TYR A 262 -2.70 2.63 38.56
CA TYR A 262 -3.65 1.68 39.12
C TYR A 262 -3.55 1.59 40.65
N GLU A 263 -2.36 1.67 41.23
CA GLU A 263 -2.18 1.74 42.69
C GLU A 263 -2.89 2.95 43.32
N LYS A 264 -2.90 4.10 42.64
CA LYS A 264 -3.66 5.29 43.06
C LYS A 264 -5.18 5.10 42.97
N GLN A 265 -5.64 4.22 42.08
CA GLN A 265 -7.05 3.87 41.91
C GLN A 265 -7.51 2.77 42.87
N GLY A 266 -6.66 2.33 43.81
CA GLY A 266 -7.00 1.33 44.82
C GLY A 266 -6.62 -0.10 44.45
N TYR A 267 -5.84 -0.32 43.40
CA TYR A 267 -5.27 -1.64 43.10
C TYR A 267 -3.96 -1.89 43.88
N GLU A 268 -3.55 -3.16 44.00
CA GLU A 268 -2.24 -3.59 44.46
C GLU A 268 -1.62 -4.57 43.45
N LEU A 269 -0.33 -4.43 43.16
CA LEU A 269 0.39 -5.29 42.20
C LEU A 269 0.48 -6.74 42.72
N VAL A 270 0.12 -7.70 41.88
CA VAL A 270 0.27 -9.14 42.12
C VAL A 270 1.52 -9.67 41.42
N SER A 271 1.66 -9.41 40.12
CA SER A 271 2.83 -9.81 39.33
C SER A 271 3.03 -8.96 38.08
N ASP A 272 4.27 -8.88 37.60
CA ASP A 272 4.65 -8.20 36.36
C ASP A 272 5.60 -9.10 35.55
N ASP A 273 5.06 -9.74 34.51
CA ASP A 273 5.82 -10.62 33.63
C ASP A 273 6.71 -9.86 32.64
N PHE A 274 6.45 -8.56 32.41
CA PHE A 274 7.27 -7.71 31.54
C PHE A 274 8.62 -7.39 32.20
N SER A 275 8.62 -7.10 33.51
CA SER A 275 9.85 -6.82 34.28
C SER A 275 10.77 -8.02 34.42
N ASN A 276 10.24 -9.24 34.28
CA ASN A 276 10.96 -10.50 34.50
C ASN A 276 11.56 -11.11 33.22
N ARG A 277 11.35 -10.50 32.04
CA ARG A 277 11.79 -11.05 30.75
C ARG A 277 12.76 -10.13 30.02
N ALA A 278 13.49 -10.71 29.06
CA ALA A 278 14.36 -9.95 28.19
C ALA A 278 13.50 -8.99 27.33
N LYS A 279 13.79 -7.69 27.44
CA LYS A 279 13.04 -6.61 26.78
C LYS A 279 13.49 -6.44 25.33
N ILE A 280 13.44 -7.50 24.54
CA ILE A 280 13.77 -7.49 23.12
C ILE A 280 12.64 -8.13 22.31
N PHE A 281 12.35 -7.59 21.13
CA PHE A 281 11.35 -8.16 20.23
C PHE A 281 11.85 -9.50 19.65
N ASN A 282 11.13 -10.58 19.93
CA ASN A 282 11.44 -11.93 19.47
C ASN A 282 10.74 -12.26 18.16
N ALA A 283 11.29 -13.19 17.36
CA ALA A 283 10.64 -13.66 16.14
C ALA A 283 9.37 -14.49 16.44
N ASP A 284 9.30 -15.13 17.60
CA ASP A 284 8.09 -15.81 18.08
C ASP A 284 7.17 -14.80 18.77
N GLU A 285 6.06 -14.47 18.13
CA GLU A 285 5.08 -13.49 18.64
C GLU A 285 4.57 -13.82 20.05
N ASN A 286 4.49 -15.11 20.42
CA ASN A 286 4.04 -15.49 21.77
C ASN A 286 5.03 -15.10 22.86
N LYS A 287 6.31 -14.91 22.50
CA LYS A 287 7.34 -14.42 23.44
C LYS A 287 7.31 -12.90 23.61
N ASN A 288 6.56 -12.20 22.76
CA ASN A 288 6.36 -10.75 22.83
C ASN A 288 5.07 -10.36 23.58
N LYS A 289 4.40 -11.34 24.22
CA LYS A 289 3.20 -11.13 25.03
C LYS A 289 3.57 -11.16 26.51
N PHE A 290 3.13 -10.13 27.22
CA PHE A 290 3.40 -9.94 28.65
C PHE A 290 2.10 -9.64 29.38
N THR A 291 2.03 -10.05 30.65
CA THR A 291 0.89 -9.76 31.51
C THR A 291 1.34 -9.05 32.79
N VAL A 292 0.49 -8.16 33.29
CA VAL A 292 0.65 -7.50 34.59
C VAL A 292 -0.63 -7.75 35.37
N HIS A 293 -0.52 -8.47 36.48
CA HIS A 293 -1.66 -8.83 37.33
C HIS A 293 -1.76 -7.87 38.52
N LEU A 294 -2.95 -7.33 38.74
CA LEU A 294 -3.31 -6.42 39.81
C LEU A 294 -4.56 -6.96 40.53
N LYS A 295 -4.76 -6.61 41.80
CA LYS A 295 -6.00 -6.95 42.55
C LYS A 295 -6.48 -5.76 43.37
N HIS A 296 -7.72 -5.76 43.82
CA HIS A 296 -8.25 -4.69 44.65
C HIS A 296 -7.58 -4.69 46.04
N LYS A 297 -7.07 -3.53 46.45
CA LYS A 297 -6.56 -3.31 47.81
C LYS A 297 -7.74 -3.21 48.78
N ILE A 298 -7.62 -3.87 49.94
CA ILE A 298 -8.62 -3.79 51.01
C ILE A 298 -8.15 -2.78 52.05
N GLU A 299 -8.95 -1.74 52.27
CA GLU A 299 -8.69 -0.73 53.30
C GLU A 299 -9.53 -0.99 54.54
N THR A 300 -8.93 -0.84 55.72
CA THR A 300 -9.58 -1.06 57.01
C THR A 300 -9.62 0.25 57.78
N THR A 301 -10.81 0.66 58.21
CA THR A 301 -11.01 1.83 59.07
C THR A 301 -11.66 1.40 60.39
N THR A 302 -11.33 2.12 61.46
CA THR A 302 -11.88 1.87 62.81
C THR A 302 -12.44 3.15 63.39
N VAL A 303 -13.65 3.08 63.95
CA VAL A 303 -14.25 4.16 64.75
C VAL A 303 -14.59 3.65 66.15
N SER A 304 -14.31 4.45 67.18
CA SER A 304 -14.57 4.12 68.58
C SER A 304 -15.74 4.92 69.12
N GLN A 305 -16.54 4.29 69.98
CA GLN A 305 -17.63 4.94 70.71
C GLN A 305 -17.60 4.48 72.18
N ASP A 306 -17.61 5.44 73.10
CA ASP A 306 -17.61 5.15 74.54
C ASP A 306 -19.03 4.88 75.05
N GLY A 307 -19.14 3.97 76.03
CA GLY A 307 -20.37 3.72 76.77
C GLY A 307 -20.15 3.79 78.28
N ASN A 308 -21.13 4.31 79.02
CA ASN A 308 -21.02 4.49 80.47
C ASN A 308 -22.32 4.23 81.25
N GLN A 309 -22.15 3.86 82.51
CA GLN A 309 -23.18 3.91 83.55
C GLN A 309 -22.75 4.89 84.63
N VAL A 310 -23.60 5.86 84.95
CA VAL A 310 -23.36 6.85 86.01
C VAL A 310 -24.44 6.71 87.08
N ILE A 311 -24.02 6.55 88.34
CA ILE A 311 -24.93 6.52 89.50
C ILE A 311 -24.73 7.79 90.31
N HIS A 312 -25.76 8.64 90.37
CA HIS A 312 -25.75 9.89 91.12
C HIS A 312 -26.29 9.66 92.54
N TYR A 313 -25.57 10.14 93.55
CA TYR A 313 -26.03 10.14 94.94
C TYR A 313 -26.34 11.58 95.33
N VAL A 314 -27.62 11.91 95.56
CA VAL A 314 -28.11 13.27 95.85
C VAL A 314 -28.88 13.31 97.16
N TYR A 315 -29.06 14.48 97.78
CA TYR A 315 -29.98 14.70 98.86
C TYR A 315 -31.39 15.02 98.33
N ALA A 316 -32.41 15.11 99.17
CA ALA A 316 -33.81 15.32 98.79
C ALA A 316 -34.06 16.64 98.01
N ASP A 317 -33.16 17.62 98.14
CA ASP A 317 -33.17 18.88 97.39
C ASP A 317 -32.43 18.79 96.04
N GLY A 318 -31.90 17.61 95.69
CA GLY A 318 -31.14 17.35 94.48
C GLY A 318 -29.65 17.72 94.58
N SER A 319 -29.17 18.26 95.71
CA SER A 319 -27.75 18.54 95.92
C SER A 319 -26.94 17.24 96.09
N LYS A 320 -25.65 17.24 95.76
CA LYS A 320 -24.84 16.02 95.74
C LYS A 320 -24.60 15.48 97.17
N ALA A 321 -25.01 14.24 97.43
CA ALA A 321 -24.86 13.55 98.72
C ALA A 321 -23.56 12.74 98.82
N ALA A 322 -23.14 12.09 97.74
CA ALA A 322 -21.83 11.43 97.63
C ALA A 322 -21.29 11.56 96.21
N ASN A 323 -20.01 11.24 96.00
CA ASN A 323 -19.45 11.23 94.66
C ASN A 323 -20.12 10.18 93.78
N ASP A 324 -20.46 10.57 92.56
CA ASP A 324 -21.05 9.67 91.57
C ASP A 324 -20.13 8.48 91.31
N ASN A 325 -20.74 7.32 91.10
CA ASN A 325 -20.01 6.14 90.69
C ASN A 325 -20.15 5.95 89.18
N GLU A 326 -19.03 6.11 88.48
CA GLU A 326 -18.95 5.99 87.02
C GLU A 326 -18.24 4.69 86.62
N GLN A 327 -18.87 3.93 85.73
CA GLN A 327 -18.27 2.77 85.09
C GLN A 327 -18.30 2.97 83.57
N THR A 328 -17.18 2.68 82.89
CA THR A 328 -17.00 2.94 81.46
C THR A 328 -16.60 1.69 80.69
N THR A 329 -16.95 1.66 79.41
CA THR A 329 -16.51 0.66 78.42
C THR A 329 -16.35 1.35 77.07
N THR A 330 -15.64 0.73 76.12
CA THR A 330 -15.45 1.29 74.77
C THR A 330 -15.80 0.23 73.72
N PHE A 331 -16.58 0.64 72.72
CA PHE A 331 -16.94 -0.16 71.56
C PHE A 331 -16.10 0.27 70.36
N VAL A 332 -15.57 -0.69 69.59
CA VAL A 332 -14.82 -0.39 68.36
C VAL A 332 -15.55 -1.01 67.16
N LYS A 333 -15.89 -0.20 66.17
CA LYS A 333 -16.40 -0.64 64.87
C LYS A 333 -15.26 -0.75 63.89
N THR A 334 -15.09 -1.91 63.28
CA THR A 334 -14.12 -2.12 62.19
C THR A 334 -14.87 -2.27 60.87
N THR A 335 -14.50 -1.50 59.85
CA THR A 335 -15.07 -1.57 58.50
C THR A 335 -13.98 -1.83 57.47
N LYS A 336 -14.14 -2.89 56.68
CA LYS A 336 -13.29 -3.22 55.53
C LYS A 336 -13.99 -2.83 54.24
N THR A 337 -13.32 -2.05 53.40
CA THR A 337 -13.84 -1.55 52.13
C THR A 337 -12.89 -1.90 51.00
N ASP A 338 -13.44 -2.28 49.86
CA ASP A 338 -12.72 -2.42 48.59
C ASP A 338 -12.34 -1.02 48.06
N ALA A 339 -11.05 -0.76 47.89
CA ALA A 339 -10.54 0.57 47.55
C ALA A 339 -10.83 1.01 46.10
N VAL A 340 -11.22 0.09 45.21
CA VAL A 340 -11.51 0.39 43.80
C VAL A 340 -12.97 0.76 43.60
N ASN A 341 -13.89 -0.02 44.16
CA ASN A 341 -15.33 0.17 43.94
C ASN A 341 -16.07 0.75 45.16
N GLY A 342 -15.37 0.97 46.29
CA GLY A 342 -15.93 1.56 47.51
C GLY A 342 -16.92 0.66 48.25
N LYS A 343 -17.04 -0.62 47.87
CA LYS A 343 -18.00 -1.56 48.46
C LYS A 343 -17.51 -2.03 49.83
N VAL A 344 -18.37 -1.93 50.83
CA VAL A 344 -18.11 -2.49 52.16
C VAL A 344 -18.17 -4.01 52.08
N ILE A 345 -17.06 -4.66 52.45
CA ILE A 345 -16.91 -6.12 52.48
C ILE A 345 -17.41 -6.66 53.83
N GLU A 346 -17.04 -5.99 54.93
CA GLU A 346 -17.32 -6.44 56.29
C GLU A 346 -17.41 -5.23 57.24
N SER A 347 -18.37 -5.23 58.17
CA SER A 347 -18.51 -4.18 59.19
C SER A 347 -19.15 -4.74 60.47
N SER A 348 -18.44 -4.70 61.60
CA SER A 348 -18.92 -5.21 62.91
C SER A 348 -18.39 -4.42 64.11
N TRP A 349 -19.12 -4.49 65.23
CA TRP A 349 -18.75 -3.89 66.52
C TRP A 349 -18.20 -4.95 67.48
N ALA A 350 -17.15 -4.62 68.25
CA ALA A 350 -16.62 -5.50 69.29
C ALA A 350 -16.34 -4.72 70.61
N PRO A 351 -16.86 -5.16 71.78
CA PRO A 351 -17.92 -6.18 71.93
C PRO A 351 -19.29 -5.65 71.41
N GLU A 352 -20.26 -6.51 71.08
CA GLU A 352 -21.59 -6.05 70.61
C GLU A 352 -22.46 -5.46 71.74
N ARG A 353 -22.15 -5.80 73.00
CA ARG A 353 -22.81 -5.31 74.23
C ARG A 353 -21.88 -5.47 75.42
N TYR A 354 -22.11 -4.69 76.48
CA TYR A 354 -21.33 -4.78 77.73
C TYR A 354 -22.26 -4.59 78.95
N THR A 355 -22.09 -5.38 80.01
CA THR A 355 -22.90 -5.29 81.25
C THR A 355 -22.00 -4.88 82.40
N PHE A 356 -22.37 -3.80 83.09
CA PHE A 356 -21.62 -3.29 84.25
C PHE A 356 -21.93 -4.06 85.54
N GLU A 357 -21.05 -3.96 86.53
CA GLU A 357 -21.19 -4.62 87.83
C GLU A 357 -22.18 -3.87 88.74
N ASN A 358 -22.73 -4.53 89.76
CA ASN A 358 -23.62 -3.89 90.75
C ASN A 358 -22.84 -2.98 91.73
N VAL A 359 -23.48 -1.94 92.25
CA VAL A 359 -22.84 -0.91 93.08
C VAL A 359 -23.68 -0.61 94.33
N VAL A 360 -23.07 -0.72 95.51
CA VAL A 360 -23.70 -0.46 96.81
C VAL A 360 -23.66 1.04 97.13
N SER A 361 -24.76 1.60 97.64
CA SER A 361 -24.87 3.04 97.96
C SER A 361 -24.08 3.41 99.24
N PRO A 362 -23.39 4.56 99.28
CA PRO A 362 -22.60 5.01 100.44
C PRO A 362 -23.43 5.24 101.72
N VAL A 363 -22.80 5.17 102.90
CA VAL A 363 -23.47 5.52 104.17
C VAL A 363 -23.14 6.97 104.53
N ILE A 364 -24.16 7.80 104.84
CA ILE A 364 -24.02 9.24 105.17
C ILE A 364 -24.69 9.53 106.52
N GLU A 365 -23.98 10.17 107.44
CA GLU A 365 -24.43 10.48 108.81
C GLU A 365 -25.54 11.55 108.84
N ASN A 366 -26.58 11.38 109.67
CA ASN A 366 -27.79 12.23 109.79
C ASN A 366 -28.76 12.23 108.59
N TYR A 367 -28.58 11.31 107.65
CA TYR A 367 -29.38 11.13 106.43
C TYR A 367 -29.57 9.63 106.13
N HIS A 368 -30.49 9.26 105.23
CA HIS A 368 -30.65 7.86 104.76
C HIS A 368 -30.98 7.80 103.25
N PRO A 369 -30.45 6.81 102.48
CA PRO A 369 -30.72 6.67 101.05
C PRO A 369 -32.05 5.99 100.75
N ASP A 370 -32.65 6.33 99.61
CA ASP A 370 -33.85 5.68 99.05
C ASP A 370 -33.56 4.30 98.40
N LYS A 371 -32.31 4.04 97.95
CA LYS A 371 -31.88 2.78 97.31
C LYS A 371 -30.53 2.33 97.86
N GLU A 372 -30.50 1.17 98.51
CA GLU A 372 -29.30 0.65 99.19
C GLU A 372 -28.30 -0.06 98.24
N ASN A 373 -28.78 -0.66 97.13
CA ASN A 373 -27.94 -1.33 96.12
C ASN A 373 -28.49 -1.08 94.70
N VAL A 374 -27.62 -0.67 93.78
CA VAL A 374 -27.96 -0.36 92.38
C VAL A 374 -27.45 -1.47 91.45
N LYS A 375 -28.35 -2.10 90.69
CA LYS A 375 -28.01 -3.17 89.76
C LYS A 375 -27.30 -2.61 88.51
N GLY A 376 -26.25 -3.29 88.04
CA GLY A 376 -25.51 -2.93 86.83
C GLY A 376 -26.36 -3.07 85.56
N SER A 377 -26.21 -2.12 84.64
CA SER A 377 -26.98 -2.02 83.39
C SER A 377 -26.20 -2.54 82.18
N THR A 378 -26.91 -2.99 81.14
CA THR A 378 -26.32 -3.43 79.87
C THR A 378 -26.42 -2.32 78.84
N VAL A 379 -25.29 -1.95 78.23
CA VAL A 379 -25.20 -0.93 77.16
C VAL A 379 -24.80 -1.56 75.82
N THR A 380 -25.23 -0.93 74.73
CA THR A 380 -24.88 -1.24 73.33
C THR A 380 -24.42 0.05 72.62
N PRO A 381 -23.78 -0.01 71.44
CA PRO A 381 -23.41 1.20 70.70
C PRO A 381 -24.60 2.14 70.45
N ASP A 382 -25.79 1.61 70.13
CA ASP A 382 -26.99 2.41 69.87
C ASP A 382 -27.64 2.99 71.14
N ASN A 383 -27.29 2.49 72.33
CA ASN A 383 -27.77 2.96 73.62
C ASN A 383 -26.64 2.91 74.66
N SER A 384 -25.70 3.84 74.50
CA SER A 384 -24.38 3.81 75.14
C SER A 384 -24.33 4.45 76.52
N LYS A 385 -25.41 5.09 77.00
CA LYS A 385 -25.43 5.82 78.28
C LYS A 385 -26.64 5.45 79.13
N VAL A 386 -26.40 5.14 80.41
CA VAL A 386 -27.45 4.88 81.42
C VAL A 386 -27.15 5.66 82.71
N GLU A 387 -28.12 6.42 83.22
CA GLU A 387 -28.01 7.19 84.47
C GLU A 387 -29.02 6.68 85.52
N VAL A 388 -28.59 6.59 86.79
CA VAL A 388 -29.43 6.16 87.92
C VAL A 388 -29.21 7.08 89.13
N THR A 389 -30.28 7.57 89.78
CA THR A 389 -30.18 8.48 90.94
C THR A 389 -30.64 7.84 92.25
N VAL A 390 -29.87 8.04 93.33
CA VAL A 390 -30.13 7.62 94.72
C VAL A 390 -30.21 8.88 95.61
N THR A 391 -31.25 9.02 96.45
CA THR A 391 -31.62 10.24 97.19
C THR A 391 -31.50 10.09 98.73
N TYR A 392 -30.91 11.05 99.45
CA TYR A 392 -30.65 11.10 100.90
C TYR A 392 -31.38 12.29 101.62
N ILE A 393 -31.87 12.21 102.87
CA ILE A 393 -32.81 13.24 103.47
C ILE A 393 -32.33 14.00 104.80
N GLU A 394 -32.27 15.39 104.93
CA GLU A 394 -31.75 16.34 106.06
C GLU A 394 -32.79 17.21 106.88
N ASN A 395 -32.35 18.00 107.92
CA ASN A 395 -33.03 19.08 108.73
C ASN A 395 -32.27 20.53 108.82
N GLY A 396 -32.81 21.79 108.53
CA GLY A 396 -32.06 23.14 108.28
C GLY A 396 -32.59 24.67 108.57
N THR A 397 -32.11 25.82 107.91
CA THR A 397 -32.52 27.34 107.94
C THR A 397 -32.75 28.18 106.57
N GLU A 398 -33.22 29.50 106.45
CA GLU A 398 -33.79 30.19 105.19
C GLU A 398 -33.70 31.78 104.94
N LEU A 399 -33.49 32.24 103.68
CA LEU A 399 -33.61 33.65 103.12
C LEU A 399 -34.94 33.89 102.34
N ARG A 400 -35.50 35.14 102.24
CA ARG A 400 -36.80 35.40 101.54
C ARG A 400 -36.84 36.66 100.67
N GLY A 401 -37.49 36.59 99.51
CA GLY A 401 -37.82 37.76 98.68
C GLY A 401 -36.69 38.32 97.81
N GLN A 402 -35.66 37.51 97.53
CA GLN A 402 -34.70 37.79 96.45
C GLN A 402 -35.42 37.72 95.11
N ASP A 403 -35.09 38.62 94.19
CA ASP A 403 -35.64 38.62 92.84
C ASP A 403 -34.51 38.83 91.84
N THR A 404 -34.36 37.94 90.88
CA THR A 404 -33.37 38.08 89.81
C THR A 404 -34.12 38.00 88.51
N LYS A 405 -34.00 39.04 87.70
CA LYS A 405 -34.57 39.14 86.36
C LYS A 405 -33.46 38.98 85.34
N PRO A 406 -33.24 37.77 84.81
CA PRO A 406 -32.27 37.56 83.74
C PRO A 406 -32.76 38.24 82.47
N SER A 407 -31.84 38.87 81.75
CA SER A 407 -32.06 39.48 80.45
C SER A 407 -31.12 38.89 79.42
N THR A 408 -31.64 38.63 78.24
CA THR A 408 -30.87 38.05 77.12
C THR A 408 -31.20 38.74 75.81
N GLN A 409 -30.23 38.67 74.90
CA GLN A 409 -30.48 38.79 73.47
C GLN A 409 -30.46 37.40 72.83
N THR A 410 -31.44 37.10 71.99
CA THR A 410 -31.44 35.90 71.14
C THR A 410 -31.40 36.30 69.67
N VAL A 411 -30.43 35.78 68.92
CA VAL A 411 -30.39 35.87 67.45
C VAL A 411 -30.78 34.52 66.87
N LYS A 412 -31.90 34.46 66.15
CA LYS A 412 -32.36 33.24 65.48
C LYS A 412 -31.94 33.23 64.01
N PHE A 413 -31.65 32.05 63.48
CA PHE A 413 -31.36 31.82 62.08
C PHE A 413 -32.47 30.94 61.51
N VAL A 414 -33.35 31.56 60.72
CA VAL A 414 -34.57 30.91 60.24
C VAL A 414 -34.60 30.88 58.72
N ASP A 415 -35.35 29.95 58.15
CA ASP A 415 -35.72 30.01 56.74
C ASP A 415 -36.85 31.04 56.49
N GLU A 416 -37.25 31.20 55.23
CA GLU A 416 -38.36 32.07 54.81
C GLU A 416 -39.71 31.72 55.47
N GLU A 417 -39.87 30.49 55.96
CA GLU A 417 -41.08 29.99 56.64
C GLU A 417 -41.00 30.14 58.17
N GLY A 418 -39.85 30.58 58.70
CA GLY A 418 -39.61 30.77 60.13
C GLY A 418 -39.07 29.52 60.86
N HIS A 419 -38.72 28.44 60.15
CA HIS A 419 -38.12 27.26 60.74
C HIS A 419 -36.65 27.49 61.10
N GLU A 420 -36.23 27.00 62.26
CA GLU A 420 -34.86 27.18 62.75
C GLU A 420 -33.88 26.30 61.94
N LEU A 421 -32.95 26.94 61.24
CA LEU A 421 -31.92 26.28 60.42
C LEU A 421 -30.64 26.00 61.20
N LYS A 422 -30.38 26.81 62.22
CA LYS A 422 -29.23 26.69 63.11
C LYS A 422 -29.62 27.19 64.48
N GLN A 423 -29.07 26.53 65.51
CA GLN A 423 -29.35 26.86 66.90
C GLN A 423 -29.20 28.37 67.15
N ALA A 424 -30.27 28.97 67.67
CA ALA A 424 -30.30 30.38 68.01
C ALA A 424 -29.17 30.72 68.99
N VAL A 425 -28.47 31.83 68.73
CA VAL A 425 -27.40 32.30 69.59
C VAL A 425 -28.00 33.19 70.66
N VAL A 426 -28.00 32.68 71.90
CA VAL A 426 -28.36 33.45 73.08
C VAL A 426 -27.09 34.08 73.65
N SER A 427 -27.04 35.41 73.68
CA SER A 427 -25.92 36.14 74.27
C SER A 427 -25.83 35.91 75.79
N PRO A 428 -24.64 36.06 76.40
CA PRO A 428 -24.47 35.90 77.83
C PRO A 428 -25.52 36.66 78.64
N VAL A 429 -26.10 36.01 79.65
CA VAL A 429 -27.19 36.56 80.45
C VAL A 429 -26.69 37.78 81.23
N PHE A 430 -27.41 38.90 81.12
CA PHE A 430 -27.27 40.04 82.01
C PHE A 430 -28.36 39.98 83.07
N ASN A 431 -28.00 39.83 84.35
CA ASN A 431 -28.99 39.80 85.42
C ASN A 431 -29.26 41.20 85.97
N TYR A 432 -30.52 41.59 85.96
CA TYR A 432 -31.00 42.58 86.92
C TYR A 432 -31.22 41.83 88.24
N GLU A 433 -30.53 42.19 89.32
CA GLU A 433 -30.56 41.46 90.60
C GLU A 433 -31.07 42.33 91.73
N TYR A 434 -32.09 41.85 92.45
CA TYR A 434 -32.63 42.37 93.70
C TYR A 434 -32.15 41.51 94.86
N SER A 435 -31.39 42.12 95.77
CA SER A 435 -30.66 41.38 96.78
C SER A 435 -31.51 40.67 97.86
N GLY A 436 -32.84 40.90 97.89
CA GLY A 436 -33.82 40.30 98.80
C GLY A 436 -33.59 40.48 100.30
N ASP A 437 -34.46 39.83 101.08
CA ASP A 437 -34.60 40.04 102.51
C ASP A 437 -34.18 38.77 103.30
N THR A 438 -33.60 38.88 104.49
CA THR A 438 -33.04 37.72 105.23
C THR A 438 -33.93 37.29 106.41
N TYR A 439 -34.09 35.98 106.71
CA TYR A 439 -34.94 35.46 107.80
C TYR A 439 -34.29 34.26 108.54
N ASP A 440 -34.90 33.78 109.64
CA ASP A 440 -34.53 32.55 110.40
C ASP A 440 -35.63 31.47 110.23
N LYS A 441 -35.31 30.17 110.01
CA LYS A 441 -36.32 29.16 109.57
C LYS A 441 -37.08 28.42 110.67
N PHE A 442 -36.63 28.44 111.93
CA PHE A 442 -37.45 27.86 113.01
C PHE A 442 -38.16 28.96 113.82
N THR A 443 -37.69 30.22 113.74
CA THR A 443 -38.30 31.35 114.47
C THR A 443 -38.95 32.41 113.58
N GLY A 444 -38.72 32.38 112.26
CA GLY A 444 -39.47 33.18 111.28
C GLY A 444 -39.20 34.69 111.29
N LYS A 445 -38.13 35.18 111.93
CA LYS A 445 -37.89 36.62 112.10
C LYS A 445 -37.05 37.23 110.96
N GLN A 446 -37.49 38.36 110.40
CA GLN A 446 -36.74 39.11 109.37
C GLN A 446 -35.50 39.79 109.96
N LEU A 447 -34.40 39.67 109.25
CA LEU A 447 -33.05 40.11 109.63
C LEU A 447 -32.53 41.27 108.74
N LYS A 448 -32.99 41.45 107.48
CA LYS A 448 -32.53 42.54 106.54
C LYS A 448 -33.43 42.74 105.30
N GLN A 449 -33.42 43.90 104.61
CA GLN A 449 -34.11 44.19 103.32
C GLN A 449 -33.15 44.58 102.14
N GLY A 450 -33.50 44.28 100.87
CA GLY A 450 -32.62 44.39 99.66
C GLY A 450 -32.81 45.55 98.63
N SER A 451 -32.04 45.55 97.50
CA SER A 451 -32.01 46.58 96.41
C SER A 451 -31.57 46.05 95.01
N TRP A 452 -31.85 46.77 93.90
CA TRP A 452 -31.55 46.40 92.49
C TRP A 452 -30.21 46.96 91.92
N ASN A 453 -29.64 46.33 90.89
CA ASN A 453 -28.31 46.64 90.34
C ASN A 453 -28.22 47.50 89.03
N ALA A 454 -29.25 47.57 88.16
CA ALA A 454 -29.22 48.34 86.89
C ALA A 454 -30.61 48.62 86.28
N ASP A 455 -30.70 49.50 85.26
CA ASP A 455 -31.97 49.89 84.56
C ASP A 455 -32.08 49.45 83.08
N SER A 456 -30.97 49.36 82.33
CA SER A 456 -30.92 48.89 80.93
C SER A 456 -29.56 48.25 80.57
N HIS A 457 -29.49 47.48 79.48
CA HIS A 457 -28.27 46.85 78.98
C HIS A 457 -28.28 46.66 77.45
N THR A 458 -27.17 46.95 76.75
CA THR A 458 -27.00 46.73 75.30
C THR A 458 -26.05 45.56 75.06
N PHE A 459 -26.48 44.57 74.27
CA PHE A 459 -25.69 43.39 73.94
C PHE A 459 -24.77 43.63 72.73
N ASP A 460 -23.70 42.83 72.62
CA ASP A 460 -22.84 42.80 71.44
C ASP A 460 -23.55 42.16 70.23
N THR A 461 -23.05 42.42 69.02
CA THR A 461 -23.58 41.80 67.79
C THR A 461 -23.05 40.37 67.61
N VAL A 462 -23.86 39.50 66.99
CA VAL A 462 -23.51 38.11 66.65
C VAL A 462 -23.12 38.01 65.16
N THR A 463 -22.03 37.31 64.86
CA THR A 463 -21.65 37.01 63.47
C THR A 463 -22.66 36.07 62.83
N VAL A 464 -23.15 36.43 61.64
CA VAL A 464 -24.08 35.60 60.87
C VAL A 464 -23.31 34.40 60.30
N PRO A 465 -23.70 33.16 60.64
CA PRO A 465 -22.99 31.96 60.20
C PRO A 465 -23.25 31.65 58.73
N VAL A 466 -22.27 31.06 58.05
CA VAL A 466 -22.53 30.37 56.78
C VAL A 466 -23.30 29.08 57.10
N ILE A 467 -24.41 28.86 56.40
CA ILE A 467 -25.24 27.66 56.48
C ILE A 467 -25.19 27.00 55.11
N ASP A 468 -24.67 25.78 55.03
CA ASP A 468 -24.54 25.07 53.76
C ASP A 468 -25.90 24.86 53.08
N GLY A 469 -25.99 25.22 51.80
CA GLY A 469 -27.22 25.18 51.02
C GLY A 469 -28.19 26.35 51.24
N TYR A 470 -27.78 27.42 51.93
CA TYR A 470 -28.62 28.58 52.24
C TYR A 470 -27.85 29.90 52.17
N VAL A 471 -28.49 30.97 51.71
CA VAL A 471 -27.96 32.34 51.76
C VAL A 471 -28.81 33.23 52.66
N ALA A 472 -28.18 34.06 53.49
CA ALA A 472 -28.85 35.08 54.30
C ALA A 472 -29.34 36.20 53.38
N ILE A 473 -30.64 36.47 53.41
CA ILE A 473 -31.30 37.46 52.54
C ILE A 473 -31.86 38.67 53.32
N ASP A 474 -32.11 38.51 54.62
CA ASP A 474 -32.65 39.60 55.46
C ASP A 474 -32.25 39.46 56.95
N GLY A 475 -32.47 40.51 57.74
CA GLY A 475 -32.28 40.50 59.20
C GLY A 475 -30.84 40.68 59.69
N PHE A 476 -29.92 41.07 58.80
CA PHE A 476 -28.51 41.31 59.10
C PHE A 476 -28.06 42.72 58.72
N SER A 477 -26.85 43.09 59.12
CA SER A 477 -26.16 44.31 58.72
C SER A 477 -24.69 44.01 58.41
N LYS A 478 -24.07 44.77 57.49
CA LYS A 478 -22.64 44.64 57.21
C LYS A 478 -21.85 45.68 58.02
N ARG A 479 -21.01 45.23 58.95
CA ARG A 479 -20.11 46.09 59.76
C ARG A 479 -18.68 45.57 59.63
N ASN A 480 -17.72 46.44 59.33
CA ASN A 480 -16.29 46.08 59.19
C ASN A 480 -16.04 44.85 58.30
N ASN A 481 -16.69 44.78 57.14
CA ASN A 481 -16.66 43.63 56.21
C ASN A 481 -17.19 42.29 56.77
N GLN A 482 -17.85 42.27 57.92
CA GLN A 482 -18.55 41.10 58.45
C GLN A 482 -20.06 41.26 58.39
N VAL A 483 -20.76 40.17 58.10
CA VAL A 483 -22.22 40.08 58.16
C VAL A 483 -22.60 39.75 59.60
N VAL A 484 -23.30 40.66 60.29
CA VAL A 484 -23.64 40.55 61.71
C VAL A 484 -25.12 40.85 61.95
N ALA A 485 -25.68 40.30 63.03
CA ALA A 485 -27.06 40.54 63.48
C ALA A 485 -27.12 40.75 65.00
N GLY A 486 -28.22 41.28 65.52
CA GLY A 486 -28.37 41.58 66.95
C GLY A 486 -27.87 42.97 67.35
N GLY A 487 -27.23 43.09 68.52
CA GLY A 487 -26.83 44.39 69.08
C GLY A 487 -28.02 45.19 69.68
N LEU A 488 -29.00 44.50 70.26
CA LEU A 488 -30.23 45.08 70.75
C LEU A 488 -30.06 45.52 72.22
N THR A 489 -30.90 46.45 72.66
CA THR A 489 -30.88 46.96 74.05
C THR A 489 -32.10 46.45 74.81
N SER A 490 -31.88 45.79 75.94
CA SER A 490 -32.93 45.35 76.87
C SER A 490 -33.14 46.35 78.00
N THR A 491 -34.31 46.29 78.62
CA THR A 491 -34.70 47.06 79.80
C THR A 491 -35.43 46.18 80.80
N ARG A 492 -35.64 46.65 82.04
CA ARG A 492 -36.41 45.91 83.06
C ARG A 492 -37.85 45.55 82.66
N ASP A 493 -38.42 46.26 81.68
CA ASP A 493 -39.76 46.02 81.13
C ASP A 493 -39.73 45.17 79.83
N ASN A 494 -38.57 45.06 79.18
CA ASN A 494 -38.36 44.24 77.99
C ASN A 494 -37.02 43.49 78.09
N LEU A 495 -37.04 42.40 78.86
CA LEU A 495 -35.85 41.64 79.25
C LEU A 495 -35.29 40.75 78.14
N ASN A 496 -36.12 40.35 77.17
CA ASN A 496 -35.76 39.39 76.13
C ASN A 496 -35.91 40.03 74.75
N VAL A 497 -34.79 40.44 74.16
CA VAL A 497 -34.77 41.09 72.85
C VAL A 497 -34.35 40.10 71.78
N VAL A 498 -35.12 40.01 70.69
CA VAL A 498 -34.92 38.99 69.64
C VAL A 498 -34.62 39.66 68.30
N ALA A 499 -33.58 39.18 67.61
CA ALA A 499 -33.34 39.45 66.20
C ALA A 499 -33.46 38.15 65.40
N GLU A 500 -33.97 38.22 64.17
CA GLU A 500 -34.11 37.06 63.30
C GLU A 500 -33.38 37.35 61.98
N VAL A 501 -32.51 36.43 61.57
CA VAL A 501 -31.83 36.44 60.26
C VAL A 501 -32.53 35.42 59.39
N VAL A 502 -33.00 35.87 58.23
CA VAL A 502 -33.76 35.04 57.29
C VAL A 502 -32.84 34.53 56.20
N TYR A 503 -32.88 33.21 55.98
CA TYR A 503 -32.14 32.53 54.94
C TYR A 503 -33.08 31.99 53.87
N GLN A 504 -32.62 32.04 52.64
CA GLN A 504 -33.25 31.41 51.49
C GLN A 504 -32.40 30.22 51.04
N LYS A 505 -33.07 29.12 50.69
CA LYS A 505 -32.40 27.93 50.16
C LYS A 505 -31.79 28.26 48.80
N VAL A 506 -30.54 27.86 48.58
CA VAL A 506 -29.88 28.17 47.29
C VAL A 506 -30.43 27.28 46.18
N GLY A 507 -30.51 27.84 44.97
CA GLY A 507 -31.01 27.18 43.77
C GLY A 507 -30.09 26.08 43.25
N LYS A 508 -30.54 25.40 42.20
CA LYS A 508 -29.82 24.31 41.54
C LYS A 508 -29.54 24.61 40.07
N ILE A 509 -28.54 23.94 39.52
CA ILE A 509 -28.31 23.87 38.08
C ILE A 509 -29.30 22.85 37.49
N ILE A 510 -30.09 23.27 36.50
CA ILE A 510 -31.07 22.42 35.83
C ILE A 510 -30.66 22.22 34.36
N PRO A 511 -30.12 21.05 34.00
CA PRO A 511 -29.87 20.69 32.60
C PRO A 511 -31.18 20.63 31.81
N VAL A 512 -31.28 21.44 30.74
CA VAL A 512 -32.44 21.50 29.86
C VAL A 512 -32.06 21.22 28.41
N ASP A 513 -33.02 20.71 27.63
CA ASP A 513 -32.89 20.57 26.17
C ASP A 513 -32.96 21.94 25.46
N PRO A 514 -32.74 22.02 24.13
CA PRO A 514 -32.83 23.29 23.39
C PRO A 514 -34.21 23.95 23.41
N SER A 515 -35.26 23.24 23.82
CA SER A 515 -36.61 23.78 23.99
C SER A 515 -36.88 24.33 25.40
N GLY A 516 -35.93 24.17 26.32
CA GLY A 516 -36.01 24.62 27.71
C GLY A 516 -36.64 23.61 28.67
N LYS A 517 -36.84 22.35 28.26
CA LYS A 517 -37.41 21.30 29.12
C LYS A 517 -36.32 20.55 29.89
N PRO A 518 -36.50 20.25 31.19
CA PRO A 518 -35.52 19.50 31.97
C PRO A 518 -35.21 18.11 31.38
N ILE A 519 -33.93 17.75 31.33
CA ILE A 519 -33.45 16.46 30.84
C ILE A 519 -33.61 15.41 31.97
N PRO A 520 -34.38 14.33 31.76
CA PRO A 520 -34.63 13.33 32.80
C PRO A 520 -33.36 12.61 33.25
N ASN A 521 -33.29 12.23 34.53
CA ASN A 521 -32.22 11.41 35.14
C ASN A 521 -30.81 12.03 35.09
N VAL A 522 -30.69 13.33 34.86
CA VAL A 522 -29.41 14.06 34.95
C VAL A 522 -29.26 14.67 36.34
N PRO A 523 -28.06 14.64 36.95
CA PRO A 523 -27.81 15.34 38.21
C PRO A 523 -28.21 16.82 38.15
N THR A 524 -28.85 17.31 39.21
CA THR A 524 -29.20 18.73 39.40
C THR A 524 -28.46 19.28 40.62
N PRO A 525 -27.15 19.56 40.51
CA PRO A 525 -26.34 19.98 41.65
C PRO A 525 -26.85 21.33 42.18
N GLN A 526 -26.82 21.46 43.50
CA GLN A 526 -27.14 22.70 44.21
C GLN A 526 -25.89 23.57 44.28
N TYR A 527 -26.03 24.90 44.17
CA TYR A 527 -24.89 25.81 44.28
C TYR A 527 -24.27 25.73 45.69
N PRO A 528 -22.94 25.64 45.83
CA PRO A 528 -22.29 25.74 47.14
C PRO A 528 -22.44 27.16 47.70
N THR A 529 -22.74 27.29 48.99
CA THR A 529 -22.74 28.60 49.66
C THR A 529 -21.29 29.10 49.82
N ASP A 530 -21.05 30.39 49.60
CA ASP A 530 -19.70 30.97 49.73
C ASP A 530 -19.24 30.85 51.20
N PRO A 531 -18.15 30.14 51.49
CA PRO A 531 -17.68 29.91 52.86
C PRO A 531 -17.22 31.20 53.56
N THR A 532 -17.07 32.31 52.83
CA THR A 532 -16.58 33.60 53.33
C THR A 532 -17.65 34.69 53.40
N ASP A 533 -18.79 34.53 52.71
CA ASP A 533 -19.89 35.49 52.72
C ASP A 533 -21.24 34.73 52.77
N PRO A 534 -21.97 34.75 53.91
CA PRO A 534 -23.23 34.03 54.04
C PRO A 534 -24.35 34.58 53.13
N THR A 535 -24.11 35.67 52.39
CA THR A 535 -25.06 36.27 51.45
C THR A 535 -24.83 35.85 49.99
N LYS A 536 -23.86 34.96 49.71
CA LYS A 536 -23.45 34.57 48.35
C LYS A 536 -23.26 33.06 48.19
N VAL A 537 -23.20 32.65 46.93
CA VAL A 537 -22.77 31.30 46.49
C VAL A 537 -21.43 31.39 45.77
N VAL A 538 -20.74 30.26 45.67
CA VAL A 538 -19.48 30.16 44.92
C VAL A 538 -19.74 30.42 43.42
N PRO A 539 -18.97 31.29 42.75
CA PRO A 539 -19.12 31.56 41.32
C PRO A 539 -18.47 30.48 40.44
N ASP A 540 -18.87 30.45 39.17
CA ASP A 540 -18.32 29.64 38.08
C ASP A 540 -18.35 28.12 38.33
N GLU A 541 -19.46 27.65 38.92
CA GLU A 541 -19.66 26.23 39.19
C GLU A 541 -19.75 25.41 37.89
N PRO A 542 -19.10 24.24 37.82
CA PRO A 542 -19.13 23.37 36.65
C PRO A 542 -20.52 22.76 36.46
N VAL A 543 -20.95 22.66 35.20
CA VAL A 543 -22.24 22.04 34.86
C VAL A 543 -22.08 20.50 34.71
N PRO A 544 -23.13 19.70 35.01
CA PRO A 544 -23.07 18.24 34.90
C PRO A 544 -22.68 17.74 33.50
N THR A 545 -21.96 16.63 33.40
CA THR A 545 -21.75 15.95 32.11
C THR A 545 -23.00 15.14 31.75
N VAL A 546 -23.56 15.36 30.55
CA VAL A 546 -24.72 14.61 30.04
C VAL A 546 -24.27 13.70 28.89
N PRO A 547 -24.52 12.38 28.95
CA PRO A 547 -24.16 11.47 27.86
C PRO A 547 -24.79 11.90 26.53
N LYS A 548 -24.00 11.90 25.46
CA LYS A 548 -24.42 12.28 24.09
C LYS A 548 -24.98 13.71 23.97
N MET A 549 -24.66 14.62 24.91
CA MET A 549 -25.04 16.03 24.79
C MET A 549 -23.90 16.95 25.27
N THR A 550 -23.77 18.12 24.66
CA THR A 550 -22.78 19.14 25.06
C THR A 550 -23.46 20.37 25.66
N PRO A 551 -23.01 20.88 26.82
CA PRO A 551 -23.56 22.11 27.39
C PRO A 551 -23.15 23.34 26.59
N GLN A 552 -24.03 24.33 26.49
CA GLN A 552 -23.74 25.60 25.83
C GLN A 552 -22.64 26.40 26.55
N THR A 553 -22.54 26.24 27.87
CA THR A 553 -21.51 26.87 28.71
C THR A 553 -20.95 25.85 29.72
N PRO A 554 -19.63 25.75 29.89
CA PRO A 554 -19.01 24.74 30.77
C PRO A 554 -19.15 25.06 32.27
N THR A 555 -19.37 26.33 32.62
CA THR A 555 -19.61 26.78 34.00
C THR A 555 -20.77 27.77 34.01
N VAL A 556 -21.35 27.99 35.19
CA VAL A 556 -22.43 28.97 35.37
C VAL A 556 -22.34 29.65 36.74
N THR A 557 -22.54 30.97 36.76
CA THR A 557 -22.71 31.77 37.98
C THR A 557 -24.16 32.26 38.05
N PRO A 558 -24.93 31.95 39.10
CA PRO A 558 -26.32 32.39 39.20
C PRO A 558 -26.38 33.89 39.47
N THR A 559 -27.27 34.60 38.77
CA THR A 559 -27.55 36.03 39.03
C THR A 559 -28.39 36.24 40.29
N ASP A 560 -29.10 35.19 40.72
CA ASP A 560 -29.94 35.16 41.92
C ASP A 560 -29.69 33.82 42.64
N PRO A 561 -28.97 33.81 43.79
CA PRO A 561 -28.60 32.57 44.47
C PRO A 561 -29.78 31.71 44.93
N GLY A 562 -30.97 32.28 45.09
CA GLY A 562 -32.18 31.56 45.53
C GLY A 562 -32.98 30.90 44.40
N LYS A 563 -32.54 31.02 43.13
CA LYS A 563 -33.29 30.51 41.98
C LYS A 563 -32.52 29.46 41.19
N ASP A 564 -33.26 28.49 40.68
CA ASP A 564 -32.74 27.49 39.76
C ASP A 564 -32.26 28.12 38.45
N THR A 565 -31.11 27.67 37.96
CA THR A 565 -30.50 28.18 36.72
C THR A 565 -30.56 27.11 35.63
N PRO A 566 -31.29 27.33 34.52
CA PRO A 566 -31.31 26.40 33.40
C PRO A 566 -30.03 26.49 32.56
N VAL A 567 -29.46 25.33 32.19
CA VAL A 567 -28.31 25.23 31.27
C VAL A 567 -28.71 24.38 30.07
N ILE A 568 -28.56 24.92 28.86
CA ILE A 568 -28.96 24.25 27.62
C ILE A 568 -27.90 23.23 27.20
N TYR A 569 -28.34 22.02 26.86
CA TYR A 569 -27.51 20.95 26.30
C TYR A 569 -27.97 20.60 24.88
N ASN A 570 -27.02 20.54 23.94
CA ASN A 570 -27.27 20.19 22.55
C ASN A 570 -26.95 18.71 22.31
N PRO A 571 -27.82 17.93 21.63
CA PRO A 571 -27.54 16.54 21.26
C PRO A 571 -26.31 16.43 20.35
N ILE A 572 -25.47 15.43 20.60
CA ILE A 572 -24.41 14.98 19.70
C ILE A 572 -25.05 13.98 18.73
N LYS A 573 -24.93 14.22 17.41
CA LYS A 573 -25.39 13.29 16.39
C LYS A 573 -24.24 12.38 15.95
N ASP A 574 -24.59 11.13 15.66
CA ASP A 574 -23.68 10.19 15.02
C ASP A 574 -23.32 10.74 13.63
N GLN A 575 -22.03 10.73 13.30
CA GLN A 575 -21.53 11.13 11.99
C GLN A 575 -21.56 9.94 11.04
N VAL A 576 -21.62 10.22 9.74
CA VAL A 576 -21.73 9.19 8.70
C VAL A 576 -20.55 9.27 7.75
N ALA A 577 -19.91 8.12 7.51
CA ALA A 577 -18.89 7.94 6.50
C ALA A 577 -19.27 6.83 5.51
N VAL A 578 -18.85 6.96 4.26
CA VAL A 578 -19.02 5.94 3.22
C VAL A 578 -17.72 5.76 2.44
N VAL A 579 -17.37 4.51 2.16
CA VAL A 579 -16.24 4.15 1.29
C VAL A 579 -16.79 3.60 -0.01
N ASN A 580 -16.58 4.33 -1.11
CA ASN A 580 -17.02 3.98 -2.45
C ASN A 580 -15.89 3.31 -3.23
N TYR A 581 -16.18 2.15 -3.82
CA TYR A 581 -15.27 1.44 -4.70
C TYR A 581 -15.69 1.72 -6.14
N VAL A 582 -14.84 2.40 -6.90
CA VAL A 582 -15.17 2.89 -8.24
C VAL A 582 -14.25 2.30 -9.29
N ASP A 583 -14.80 2.16 -10.49
CA ASP A 583 -14.14 1.62 -11.67
C ASP A 583 -13.66 2.74 -12.60
N SER A 584 -12.35 2.96 -12.67
CA SER A 584 -11.78 4.03 -13.49
C SER A 584 -11.92 3.78 -15.00
N ASP A 585 -12.06 2.53 -15.44
CA ASP A 585 -12.20 2.21 -16.87
C ASP A 585 -13.65 2.45 -17.35
N GLU A 586 -14.62 2.50 -16.43
CA GLU A 586 -16.01 2.85 -16.68
C GLU A 586 -16.38 4.26 -16.14
N ASN A 587 -15.51 5.26 -16.30
CA ASN A 587 -15.73 6.65 -15.85
C ASN A 587 -16.02 6.78 -14.34
N ASN A 588 -15.27 6.07 -13.49
CA ASN A 588 -15.46 6.02 -12.03
C ASN A 588 -16.86 5.54 -11.62
N LYS A 589 -17.45 4.62 -12.38
CA LYS A 589 -18.73 4.00 -12.02
C LYS A 589 -18.60 3.27 -10.69
N LEU A 590 -19.57 3.45 -9.80
CA LEU A 590 -19.62 2.76 -8.52
C LEU A 590 -19.78 1.25 -8.75
N ILE A 591 -18.83 0.47 -8.23
CA ILE A 591 -18.86 -0.99 -8.24
C ILE A 591 -19.64 -1.48 -7.01
N THR A 592 -19.25 -0.99 -5.83
CA THR A 592 -19.87 -1.29 -4.53
C THR A 592 -19.51 -0.19 -3.51
N SER A 593 -20.09 -0.24 -2.32
CA SER A 593 -19.74 0.65 -1.20
C SER A 593 -19.70 -0.11 0.12
N SER A 594 -19.11 0.50 1.15
CA SER A 594 -19.21 0.03 2.54
C SER A 594 -20.62 0.06 3.10
N GLY A 595 -21.56 0.78 2.46
CA GLY A 595 -22.75 1.30 3.13
C GLY A 595 -22.40 2.42 4.12
N ASP A 596 -23.41 2.88 4.86
CA ASP A 596 -23.24 3.93 5.88
C ASP A 596 -22.50 3.36 7.10
N LEU A 597 -21.33 3.91 7.38
CA LEU A 597 -20.57 3.69 8.60
C LEU A 597 -20.93 4.82 9.57
N THR A 598 -21.44 4.50 10.76
CA THR A 598 -21.89 5.50 11.74
C THR A 598 -21.09 5.44 13.03
N GLY A 599 -20.69 6.59 13.58
CA GLY A 599 -20.01 6.65 14.87
C GLY A 599 -19.94 8.06 15.46
N ASP A 600 -19.43 8.14 16.69
CA ASP A 600 -19.30 9.40 17.42
C ASP A 600 -18.24 10.30 16.76
N ALA A 601 -18.47 11.61 16.75
CA ALA A 601 -17.52 12.60 16.24
C ALA A 601 -16.13 12.45 16.89
N GLY A 602 -15.08 12.40 16.06
CA GLY A 602 -13.69 12.19 16.49
C GLY A 602 -13.31 10.74 16.82
N ALA A 603 -14.25 9.79 16.84
CA ALA A 603 -13.94 8.38 17.00
C ALA A 603 -13.32 7.80 15.72
N LYS A 604 -12.49 6.76 15.87
CA LYS A 604 -11.90 6.05 14.73
C LYS A 604 -12.99 5.31 13.94
N ILE A 605 -12.93 5.39 12.62
CA ILE A 605 -13.76 4.60 11.72
C ILE A 605 -13.22 3.16 11.71
N ASP A 606 -13.91 2.24 12.38
CA ASP A 606 -13.53 0.81 12.44
C ASP A 606 -13.93 0.07 11.16
N TYR A 607 -13.22 0.38 10.08
CA TYR A 607 -13.43 -0.21 8.76
C TYR A 607 -12.10 -0.53 8.10
N SER A 608 -12.07 -1.55 7.24
CA SER A 608 -10.91 -1.89 6.41
C SER A 608 -11.36 -2.19 4.99
N THR A 609 -10.62 -1.65 4.03
CA THR A 609 -10.82 -1.88 2.59
C THR A 609 -10.30 -3.22 2.11
N THR A 610 -9.52 -3.93 2.94
CA THR A 610 -8.70 -5.07 2.51
C THR A 610 -9.53 -6.22 1.95
N SER A 611 -10.61 -6.63 2.63
CA SER A 611 -11.44 -7.74 2.18
C SER A 611 -12.17 -7.41 0.88
N THR A 612 -12.75 -6.22 0.78
CA THR A 612 -13.47 -5.78 -0.43
C THR A 612 -12.52 -5.64 -1.63
N ILE A 613 -11.33 -5.07 -1.43
CA ILE A 613 -10.29 -5.00 -2.47
C ILE A 613 -9.87 -6.41 -2.91
N GLN A 614 -9.70 -7.35 -1.98
CA GLN A 614 -9.36 -8.73 -2.30
C GLN A 614 -10.47 -9.41 -3.13
N ASP A 615 -11.74 -9.23 -2.75
CA ASP A 615 -12.88 -9.75 -3.49
C ASP A 615 -12.97 -9.18 -4.91
N LEU A 616 -12.75 -7.87 -5.06
CA LEU A 616 -12.70 -7.23 -6.38
C LEU A 616 -11.49 -7.69 -7.21
N THR A 617 -10.34 -7.89 -6.57
CA THR A 617 -9.15 -8.43 -7.23
C THR A 617 -9.38 -9.85 -7.73
N ASN A 618 -10.07 -10.69 -6.95
CA ASN A 618 -10.49 -12.03 -7.37
C ASN A 618 -11.43 -12.00 -8.58
N LYS A 619 -12.23 -10.93 -8.73
CA LYS A 619 -13.11 -10.67 -9.89
C LYS A 619 -12.39 -10.03 -11.09
N GLY A 620 -11.07 -9.85 -11.01
CA GLY A 620 -10.25 -9.35 -12.10
C GLY A 620 -9.95 -7.85 -12.07
N TYR A 621 -10.32 -7.13 -11.00
CA TYR A 621 -9.91 -5.74 -10.82
C TYR A 621 -8.47 -5.61 -10.32
N VAL A 622 -7.87 -4.44 -10.52
CA VAL A 622 -6.54 -4.06 -10.02
C VAL A 622 -6.67 -2.74 -9.27
N LEU A 623 -6.20 -2.70 -8.02
CA LEU A 623 -6.18 -1.48 -7.21
C LEU A 623 -5.32 -0.41 -7.89
N VAL A 624 -5.88 0.78 -8.08
CA VAL A 624 -5.17 1.97 -8.56
C VAL A 624 -4.79 2.85 -7.38
N ASN A 625 -5.75 3.11 -6.49
CA ASN A 625 -5.56 3.96 -5.33
C ASN A 625 -6.53 3.57 -4.21
N ASP A 626 -6.01 3.38 -3.00
CA ASP A 626 -6.84 3.31 -1.81
C ASP A 626 -6.93 4.71 -1.18
N GLY A 627 -8.09 5.34 -1.27
CA GLY A 627 -8.35 6.65 -0.69
C GLY A 627 -8.87 6.62 0.75
N PHE A 628 -8.92 5.46 1.40
CA PHE A 628 -9.35 5.33 2.80
C PHE A 628 -8.13 5.33 3.75
N PRO A 629 -7.96 6.36 4.60
CA PRO A 629 -6.86 6.42 5.56
C PRO A 629 -7.01 5.40 6.70
N ALA A 630 -5.89 4.79 7.14
CA ALA A 630 -5.90 3.78 8.21
C ALA A 630 -6.26 4.34 9.60
N ASP A 631 -6.08 5.64 9.79
CA ASP A 631 -6.38 6.43 11.00
C ASP A 631 -7.56 7.39 10.80
N ALA A 632 -8.42 7.13 9.80
CA ALA A 632 -9.60 7.93 9.55
C ALA A 632 -10.51 8.00 10.79
N VAL A 633 -10.98 9.20 11.10
CA VAL A 633 -11.91 9.49 12.20
C VAL A 633 -13.17 10.16 11.65
N TYR A 634 -14.29 9.95 12.34
CA TYR A 634 -15.52 10.70 12.10
C TYR A 634 -15.26 12.20 12.32
N ASP A 635 -15.78 13.06 11.45
CA ASP A 635 -15.67 14.51 11.60
C ASP A 635 -16.67 15.03 12.63
N ASN A 636 -17.08 16.28 12.52
CA ASN A 636 -18.08 16.90 13.38
C ASN A 636 -18.92 17.86 12.53
N ASP A 637 -19.33 17.40 11.34
CA ASP A 637 -20.19 18.15 10.42
C ASP A 637 -21.46 17.33 10.09
N ASP A 638 -22.50 17.62 10.87
CA ASP A 638 -23.84 17.04 10.73
C ASP A 638 -24.48 17.19 9.34
N ASN A 639 -23.96 18.06 8.46
CA ASN A 639 -24.55 18.34 7.14
C ASN A 639 -23.87 17.56 6.01
N THR A 640 -22.77 16.86 6.29
CA THR A 640 -21.96 16.20 5.26
C THR A 640 -21.66 14.76 5.63
N THR A 641 -21.88 13.85 4.67
CA THR A 641 -21.36 12.49 4.76
C THR A 641 -19.92 12.46 4.28
N GLN A 642 -19.01 12.01 5.12
CA GLN A 642 -17.61 11.79 4.74
C GLN A 642 -17.54 10.73 3.65
N THR A 643 -16.97 11.05 2.50
CA THR A 643 -16.85 10.12 1.38
C THR A 643 -15.39 9.83 1.07
N TYR A 644 -15.00 8.57 1.22
CA TYR A 644 -13.71 8.05 0.79
C TYR A 644 -13.88 7.26 -0.50
N THR A 645 -12.91 7.33 -1.40
CA THR A 645 -12.99 6.65 -2.70
C THR A 645 -11.79 5.73 -2.92
N VAL A 646 -12.05 4.46 -3.12
CA VAL A 646 -11.09 3.44 -3.56
C VAL A 646 -11.26 3.29 -5.07
N VAL A 647 -10.20 3.55 -5.82
CA VAL A 647 -10.19 3.50 -7.27
C VAL A 647 -9.56 2.20 -7.73
N LEU A 648 -10.29 1.43 -8.53
CA LEU A 648 -9.83 0.22 -9.19
C LEU A 648 -9.95 0.39 -10.71
N LYS A 649 -9.23 -0.45 -11.44
CA LYS A 649 -9.33 -0.59 -12.89
C LYS A 649 -9.42 -2.06 -13.28
N HIS A 650 -9.77 -2.37 -14.50
CA HIS A 650 -9.78 -3.72 -15.02
C HIS A 650 -8.35 -4.26 -15.13
N GLY A 651 -8.14 -5.48 -14.61
CA GLY A 651 -7.00 -6.29 -14.96
C GLY A 651 -7.14 -6.83 -16.38
N THR A 652 -6.02 -7.12 -17.02
CA THR A 652 -6.02 -7.69 -18.38
C THR A 652 -5.14 -8.92 -18.44
N THR A 653 -5.57 -9.93 -19.20
CA THR A 653 -4.79 -11.13 -19.50
C THR A 653 -4.31 -11.07 -20.93
N THR A 654 -3.00 -11.19 -21.13
CA THR A 654 -2.40 -11.31 -22.46
C THR A 654 -2.41 -12.78 -22.90
N ILE A 655 -2.90 -13.02 -24.12
CA ILE A 655 -2.99 -14.31 -24.76
C ILE A 655 -1.93 -14.40 -25.85
N THR A 656 -1.08 -15.41 -25.76
CA THR A 656 0.06 -15.65 -26.65
C THR A 656 0.10 -17.12 -27.08
N PRO A 657 0.85 -17.49 -28.13
CA PRO A 657 0.99 -18.89 -28.53
C PRO A 657 1.46 -19.84 -27.42
N ASP A 658 2.31 -19.36 -26.50
CA ASP A 658 2.81 -20.11 -25.34
C ASP A 658 1.85 -20.10 -24.15
N LYS A 659 0.93 -19.13 -24.10
CA LYS A 659 -0.12 -19.02 -23.09
C LYS A 659 -1.47 -18.75 -23.76
N PRO A 660 -2.03 -19.74 -24.48
CA PRO A 660 -3.33 -19.59 -25.12
C PRO A 660 -4.43 -19.51 -24.06
N GLY A 661 -5.49 -18.80 -24.39
CA GLY A 661 -6.75 -18.84 -23.64
C GLY A 661 -7.40 -20.21 -23.80
N LYS A 662 -8.33 -20.49 -22.89
CA LYS A 662 -9.13 -21.72 -22.91
C LYS A 662 -10.60 -21.36 -22.98
N PRO A 663 -11.17 -21.20 -24.18
CA PRO A 663 -12.53 -20.71 -24.35
C PRO A 663 -13.54 -21.46 -23.47
N GLY A 664 -14.31 -20.72 -22.68
CA GLY A 664 -15.30 -21.27 -21.75
C GLY A 664 -14.79 -21.61 -20.34
N GLU A 665 -13.48 -21.58 -20.08
CA GLU A 665 -12.93 -21.62 -18.72
C GLU A 665 -12.88 -20.21 -18.10
N PRO A 666 -13.01 -20.09 -16.76
CA PRO A 666 -12.89 -18.80 -16.06
C PRO A 666 -11.54 -18.13 -16.33
N ILE A 667 -11.55 -16.82 -16.57
CA ILE A 667 -10.32 -16.03 -16.75
C ILE A 667 -9.63 -15.88 -15.39
N ASN A 668 -10.41 -15.61 -14.34
CA ASN A 668 -9.91 -15.44 -12.97
C ASN A 668 -10.10 -16.75 -12.19
N PRO A 669 -9.01 -17.43 -11.75
CA PRO A 669 -9.12 -18.73 -11.08
C PRO A 669 -9.88 -18.69 -9.75
N ASN A 670 -9.89 -17.54 -9.07
CA ASN A 670 -10.58 -17.35 -7.78
C ASN A 670 -12.05 -16.92 -7.94
N ASP A 671 -12.54 -16.76 -9.17
CA ASP A 671 -13.93 -16.42 -9.48
C ASP A 671 -14.47 -17.39 -10.56
N PRO A 672 -14.82 -18.64 -10.17
CA PRO A 672 -15.20 -19.70 -11.11
C PRO A 672 -16.50 -19.43 -11.88
N ASP A 673 -17.37 -18.57 -11.33
CA ASP A 673 -18.61 -18.11 -11.98
C ASP A 673 -18.42 -16.81 -12.77
N GLY A 674 -17.23 -16.23 -12.71
CA GLY A 674 -16.87 -14.98 -13.36
C GLY A 674 -16.72 -15.05 -14.87
N PRO A 675 -16.18 -13.98 -15.49
CA PRO A 675 -15.94 -13.91 -16.92
C PRO A 675 -15.06 -15.07 -17.41
N LYS A 676 -15.44 -15.65 -18.56
CA LYS A 676 -14.76 -16.79 -19.19
C LYS A 676 -13.99 -16.34 -20.40
N PHE A 677 -12.92 -17.05 -20.74
CA PHE A 677 -12.17 -16.77 -21.96
C PHE A 677 -13.12 -16.80 -23.17
N PRO A 678 -13.14 -15.75 -24.01
CA PRO A 678 -14.02 -15.69 -25.16
C PRO A 678 -13.56 -16.69 -26.24
N GLN A 679 -14.49 -17.05 -27.13
CA GLN A 679 -14.17 -17.81 -28.34
C GLN A 679 -13.12 -17.05 -29.17
N GLY A 680 -12.21 -17.78 -29.80
CA GLY A 680 -11.12 -17.18 -30.59
C GLY A 680 -9.90 -16.78 -29.76
N THR A 681 -9.72 -17.32 -28.56
CA THR A 681 -8.52 -17.10 -27.72
C THR A 681 -7.66 -18.35 -27.54
N ASP A 682 -8.04 -19.47 -28.15
CA ASP A 682 -7.28 -20.72 -28.16
C ASP A 682 -6.00 -20.63 -29.00
N GLU A 683 -5.15 -21.66 -28.92
CA GLU A 683 -3.84 -21.68 -29.60
C GLU A 683 -3.94 -21.40 -31.10
N ASN A 684 -4.93 -21.97 -31.80
CA ASN A 684 -5.09 -21.79 -33.25
C ASN A 684 -5.51 -20.37 -33.65
N SER A 685 -6.02 -19.60 -32.69
CA SER A 685 -6.41 -18.22 -32.88
C SER A 685 -5.22 -17.26 -32.80
N VAL A 686 -4.17 -17.64 -32.08
CA VAL A 686 -2.94 -16.84 -31.90
C VAL A 686 -1.72 -17.41 -32.62
N LYS A 687 -1.81 -18.62 -33.18
CA LYS A 687 -0.73 -19.32 -33.89
C LYS A 687 -1.28 -20.07 -35.09
N ARG A 688 -0.71 -19.82 -36.27
CA ARG A 688 -1.04 -20.54 -37.52
C ARG A 688 0.24 -20.91 -38.24
N THR A 689 0.30 -22.11 -38.81
CA THR A 689 1.44 -22.55 -39.61
C THR A 689 1.01 -22.69 -41.06
N GLY A 690 1.70 -21.97 -41.96
CA GLY A 690 1.53 -22.12 -43.40
C GLY A 690 2.69 -22.85 -44.05
N THR A 691 2.46 -23.42 -45.22
CA THR A 691 3.40 -24.29 -45.93
C THR A 691 3.43 -24.03 -47.44
N GLN A 692 4.60 -24.22 -48.04
CA GLN A 692 4.76 -24.43 -49.47
C GLN A 692 5.24 -25.87 -49.70
N THR A 693 4.55 -26.58 -50.58
CA THR A 693 4.93 -27.94 -51.01
C THR A 693 5.28 -27.95 -52.49
N ILE A 694 6.46 -28.45 -52.82
CA ILE A 694 6.89 -28.70 -54.20
C ILE A 694 6.74 -30.20 -54.48
N HIS A 695 5.80 -30.57 -55.34
CA HIS A 695 5.58 -31.94 -55.78
C HIS A 695 6.43 -32.27 -57.00
N TYR A 696 7.18 -33.38 -56.95
CA TYR A 696 7.92 -33.89 -58.10
C TYR A 696 7.20 -35.09 -58.70
N THR A 697 7.07 -35.15 -60.02
CA THR A 697 6.36 -36.23 -60.73
C THR A 697 7.05 -36.60 -62.05
N GLY A 698 6.79 -37.80 -62.58
CA GLY A 698 7.13 -38.16 -63.97
C GLY A 698 8.39 -39.01 -64.20
N ALA A 699 9.24 -39.24 -63.19
CA ALA A 699 10.47 -40.04 -63.33
C ALA A 699 10.35 -41.50 -62.81
N GLY A 700 9.13 -42.02 -62.66
CA GLY A 700 8.87 -43.37 -62.14
C GLY A 700 9.48 -43.57 -60.74
N ASP A 701 10.18 -44.69 -60.53
CA ASP A 701 10.84 -45.03 -59.25
C ASP A 701 11.99 -44.06 -58.88
N LYS A 702 12.45 -43.24 -59.83
CA LYS A 702 13.50 -42.22 -59.62
C LYS A 702 12.94 -40.84 -59.26
N THR A 703 11.62 -40.70 -59.12
CA THR A 703 10.98 -39.41 -58.78
C THR A 703 11.44 -38.93 -57.40
N PRO A 704 11.95 -37.69 -57.26
CA PRO A 704 12.31 -37.13 -55.97
C PRO A 704 11.12 -37.03 -55.01
N LYS A 705 11.40 -36.98 -53.71
CA LYS A 705 10.37 -36.70 -52.69
C LYS A 705 10.00 -35.23 -52.70
N ASP A 706 8.77 -34.94 -52.30
CA ASP A 706 8.28 -33.57 -52.14
C ASP A 706 9.18 -32.74 -51.21
N ASP A 707 9.35 -31.47 -51.55
CA ASP A 707 10.01 -30.47 -50.71
C ASP A 707 8.95 -29.65 -49.98
N VAL A 708 8.94 -29.69 -48.65
CA VAL A 708 7.95 -28.99 -47.82
C VAL A 708 8.67 -27.96 -46.96
N GLN A 709 8.30 -26.69 -47.14
CA GLN A 709 8.76 -25.57 -46.34
C GLN A 709 7.60 -25.04 -45.49
N SER A 710 7.89 -24.56 -44.29
CA SER A 710 6.87 -24.05 -43.37
C SER A 710 7.28 -22.72 -42.73
N PHE A 711 6.27 -21.94 -42.36
CA PHE A 711 6.42 -20.69 -41.63
C PHE A 711 5.26 -20.52 -40.66
N THR A 712 5.54 -20.02 -39.45
CA THR A 712 4.53 -19.84 -38.41
C THR A 712 4.21 -18.36 -38.20
N PHE A 713 2.96 -18.00 -38.41
CA PHE A 713 2.39 -16.72 -38.01
C PHE A 713 1.97 -16.78 -36.54
N THR A 714 2.26 -15.70 -35.82
CA THR A 714 1.86 -15.56 -34.41
C THR A 714 1.23 -14.18 -34.17
N LYS A 715 0.27 -14.08 -33.26
CA LYS A 715 -0.28 -12.81 -32.79
C LYS A 715 -0.51 -12.82 -31.29
N THR A 716 -0.62 -11.64 -30.69
CA THR A 716 -0.89 -11.46 -29.25
C THR A 716 -2.22 -10.77 -29.06
N MET A 717 -3.11 -11.33 -28.25
CA MET A 717 -4.42 -10.74 -27.91
C MET A 717 -4.44 -10.29 -26.46
N VAL A 718 -5.28 -9.31 -26.13
CA VAL A 718 -5.50 -8.87 -24.75
C VAL A 718 -6.97 -9.00 -24.41
N VAL A 719 -7.27 -9.71 -23.32
CA VAL A 719 -8.62 -9.91 -22.80
C VAL A 719 -8.76 -9.15 -21.48
N ASP A 720 -9.90 -8.52 -21.30
CA ASP A 720 -10.31 -7.84 -20.07
C ASP A 720 -10.80 -8.87 -19.04
N ASN A 721 -10.22 -8.85 -17.84
CA ASN A 721 -10.51 -9.84 -16.81
C ASN A 721 -11.87 -9.63 -16.12
N VAL A 722 -12.45 -8.42 -16.20
CA VAL A 722 -13.72 -8.06 -15.56
C VAL A 722 -14.89 -8.23 -16.52
N THR A 723 -14.71 -7.89 -17.80
CA THR A 723 -15.78 -7.99 -18.81
C THR A 723 -15.73 -9.27 -19.64
N GLY A 724 -14.58 -9.96 -19.65
CA GLY A 724 -14.34 -11.14 -20.49
C GLY A 724 -14.25 -10.84 -21.99
N LYS A 725 -14.13 -9.56 -22.37
CA LYS A 725 -14.08 -9.13 -23.77
C LYS A 725 -12.63 -8.99 -24.25
N VAL A 726 -12.42 -9.22 -25.54
CA VAL A 726 -11.15 -8.91 -26.20
C VAL A 726 -11.02 -7.38 -26.26
N VAL A 727 -10.03 -6.83 -25.56
CA VAL A 727 -9.64 -5.40 -25.60
C VAL A 727 -8.87 -5.11 -26.89
N THR A 728 -8.00 -6.04 -27.29
CA THR A 728 -7.19 -5.91 -28.50
C THR A 728 -6.99 -7.28 -29.13
N ASP A 729 -7.37 -7.43 -30.41
CA ASP A 729 -7.24 -8.70 -31.16
C ASP A 729 -5.81 -8.94 -31.70
N GLY A 730 -4.92 -7.97 -31.49
CA GLY A 730 -3.54 -8.03 -31.96
C GLY A 730 -3.40 -7.88 -33.47
N SER A 731 -2.16 -7.97 -33.93
CA SER A 731 -1.83 -8.13 -35.34
C SER A 731 -0.87 -9.31 -35.48
N TRP A 732 -0.97 -10.02 -36.60
CA TRP A 732 0.01 -11.05 -36.94
C TRP A 732 1.41 -10.43 -37.02
N ASN A 733 2.42 -11.16 -36.56
CA ASN A 733 3.83 -10.75 -36.57
C ASN A 733 4.29 -10.28 -37.96
N VAL A 734 3.76 -10.90 -39.02
CA VAL A 734 3.89 -10.46 -40.42
C VAL A 734 2.57 -10.68 -41.16
N GLY A 735 2.26 -9.82 -42.14
CA GLY A 735 1.05 -9.95 -42.96
C GLY A 735 1.14 -11.03 -44.05
N SER A 736 2.36 -11.43 -44.43
CA SER A 736 2.61 -12.49 -45.39
C SER A 736 4.04 -13.03 -45.23
N HIS A 737 4.29 -14.21 -45.80
CA HIS A 737 5.62 -14.80 -45.91
C HIS A 737 5.82 -15.35 -47.32
N THR A 738 6.93 -14.99 -47.96
CA THR A 738 7.33 -15.52 -49.27
C THR A 738 8.47 -16.52 -49.08
N PHE A 739 8.23 -17.75 -49.49
CA PHE A 739 9.25 -18.81 -49.45
C PHE A 739 10.33 -18.58 -50.50
N GLY A 740 11.50 -19.17 -50.28
CA GLY A 740 12.55 -19.20 -51.29
C GLY A 740 12.19 -20.11 -52.47
N ASN A 741 12.94 -19.95 -53.56
CA ASN A 741 12.99 -20.95 -54.62
C ASN A 741 13.92 -22.10 -54.20
N VAL A 742 13.57 -23.31 -54.61
CA VAL A 742 14.35 -24.53 -54.41
C VAL A 742 14.85 -25.00 -55.78
N ASP A 743 16.12 -25.37 -55.86
CA ASP A 743 16.69 -25.98 -57.07
C ASP A 743 16.07 -27.37 -57.29
N THR A 744 15.58 -27.61 -58.51
CA THR A 744 15.02 -28.90 -58.89
C THR A 744 16.12 -29.97 -58.90
N PRO A 745 15.93 -31.15 -58.25
CA PRO A 745 16.92 -32.22 -58.30
C PRO A 745 17.25 -32.68 -59.72
N VAL A 746 18.51 -33.00 -60.00
CA VAL A 746 18.88 -33.61 -61.28
C VAL A 746 18.53 -35.10 -61.23
N VAL A 747 17.78 -35.58 -62.23
CA VAL A 747 17.41 -37.00 -62.38
C VAL A 747 17.96 -37.51 -63.71
N ASP A 748 18.93 -38.42 -63.63
CA ASP A 748 19.60 -38.96 -64.82
C ASP A 748 18.63 -39.68 -65.78
N GLY A 749 18.71 -39.31 -67.06
CA GLY A 749 17.85 -39.78 -68.15
C GLY A 749 16.54 -39.02 -68.30
N TYR A 750 16.32 -37.96 -67.50
CA TYR A 750 15.13 -37.11 -67.53
C TYR A 750 15.50 -35.62 -67.50
N HIS A 751 14.64 -34.78 -68.04
CA HIS A 751 14.70 -33.33 -67.87
C HIS A 751 13.43 -32.83 -67.20
N ALA A 752 13.57 -31.87 -66.31
CA ALA A 752 12.48 -31.19 -65.64
C ALA A 752 11.91 -30.06 -66.49
N ASP A 753 10.63 -29.73 -66.29
CA ASP A 753 9.99 -28.56 -66.89
C ASP A 753 10.52 -27.22 -66.34
N LYS A 754 11.10 -27.22 -65.12
CA LYS A 754 11.57 -26.03 -64.41
C LYS A 754 12.90 -26.28 -63.69
N ARG A 755 13.81 -25.32 -63.79
CA ARG A 755 15.11 -25.36 -63.10
C ARG A 755 14.99 -25.16 -61.58
N THR A 756 14.05 -24.30 -61.19
CA THR A 756 13.73 -23.99 -59.79
C THR A 756 12.22 -23.94 -59.61
N ALA A 757 11.73 -24.35 -58.44
CA ALA A 757 10.32 -24.27 -58.08
C ALA A 757 10.13 -23.61 -56.70
N GLY A 758 8.90 -23.20 -56.38
CA GLY A 758 8.61 -22.44 -55.16
C GLY A 758 8.53 -20.94 -55.40
N GLY A 759 8.91 -20.13 -54.39
CA GLY A 759 8.76 -18.67 -54.44
C GLY A 759 7.33 -18.19 -54.17
N THR A 760 6.47 -19.03 -53.59
CA THR A 760 5.07 -18.69 -53.32
C THR A 760 4.93 -17.89 -52.02
N THR A 761 3.86 -17.10 -51.94
CA THR A 761 3.53 -16.28 -50.78
C THR A 761 2.30 -16.83 -50.08
N ILE A 762 2.38 -16.97 -48.76
CA ILE A 762 1.28 -17.33 -47.87
C ILE A 762 0.89 -16.15 -46.98
N THR A 763 -0.36 -16.12 -46.52
CA THR A 763 -0.85 -15.16 -45.51
C THR A 763 -1.55 -15.91 -44.37
N PRO A 764 -1.85 -15.27 -43.23
CA PRO A 764 -2.61 -15.90 -42.15
C PRO A 764 -3.99 -16.44 -42.56
N GLU A 765 -4.56 -15.94 -43.66
CA GLU A 765 -5.84 -16.34 -44.26
C GLU A 765 -5.68 -17.37 -45.40
N ASP A 766 -4.46 -17.55 -45.92
CA ASP A 766 -4.13 -18.40 -47.06
C ASP A 766 -2.80 -19.12 -46.79
N LEU A 767 -2.91 -20.22 -46.03
CA LEU A 767 -1.77 -20.86 -45.37
C LEU A 767 -1.03 -21.87 -46.25
N THR A 768 -1.61 -22.37 -47.34
CA THR A 768 -1.06 -23.52 -48.08
C THR A 768 -0.89 -23.23 -49.56
N LYS A 769 0.31 -23.48 -50.08
CA LYS A 769 0.65 -23.38 -51.51
C LYS A 769 1.31 -24.65 -52.03
N GLU A 770 0.94 -25.04 -53.24
CA GLU A 770 1.47 -26.23 -53.91
C GLU A 770 2.02 -25.86 -55.30
N VAL A 771 3.17 -26.44 -55.65
CA VAL A 771 3.84 -26.25 -56.94
C VAL A 771 4.26 -27.62 -57.48
N THR A 772 3.93 -27.94 -58.73
CA THR A 772 4.36 -29.21 -59.34
C THR A 772 5.52 -29.01 -60.32
N VAL A 773 6.52 -29.88 -60.24
CA VAL A 773 7.62 -30.06 -61.19
C VAL A 773 7.46 -31.43 -61.84
N THR A 774 7.57 -31.46 -63.17
CA THR A 774 7.36 -32.68 -63.98
C THR A 774 8.64 -33.03 -64.72
N TYR A 775 9.08 -34.28 -64.58
CA TYR A 775 10.19 -34.85 -65.32
C TYR A 775 9.69 -35.59 -66.56
N THR A 776 10.35 -35.38 -67.69
CA THR A 776 10.11 -36.07 -68.96
C THR A 776 11.38 -36.81 -69.37
N PRO A 777 11.29 -38.05 -69.91
CA PRO A 777 12.46 -38.77 -70.40
C PRO A 777 13.23 -37.96 -71.47
N ASN A 778 14.56 -38.06 -71.45
CA ASN A 778 15.40 -37.46 -72.48
C ASN A 778 15.30 -38.23 -73.80
N GLY A 779 15.47 -37.52 -74.91
CA GLY A 779 15.57 -38.10 -76.24
C GLY A 779 16.82 -38.95 -76.42
N LYS A 780 16.87 -39.66 -77.54
CA LYS A 780 17.97 -40.55 -77.92
C LYS A 780 18.68 -40.08 -79.18
N ILE A 781 19.95 -40.44 -79.30
CA ILE A 781 20.68 -40.34 -80.57
C ILE A 781 20.29 -41.54 -81.41
N ILE A 782 19.68 -41.31 -82.57
CA ILE A 782 19.19 -42.36 -83.47
C ILE A 782 20.02 -42.36 -84.75
N PRO A 783 20.93 -43.34 -84.94
CA PRO A 783 21.62 -43.49 -86.22
C PRO A 783 20.63 -43.86 -87.33
N VAL A 784 20.64 -43.09 -88.41
CA VAL A 784 19.80 -43.31 -89.59
C VAL A 784 20.65 -43.46 -90.84
N ASP A 785 20.12 -44.13 -91.85
CA ASP A 785 20.70 -44.13 -93.21
C ASP A 785 20.55 -42.74 -93.87
N PRO A 786 21.15 -42.50 -95.05
CA PRO A 786 21.04 -41.21 -95.74
C PRO A 786 19.60 -40.82 -96.14
N ASN A 787 18.65 -41.76 -96.09
CA ASN A 787 17.23 -41.54 -96.38
C ASN A 787 16.40 -41.30 -95.09
N GLY A 788 17.04 -41.27 -93.92
CA GLY A 788 16.38 -41.02 -92.63
C GLY A 788 15.78 -42.27 -91.97
N LYS A 789 16.05 -43.48 -92.47
CA LYS A 789 15.55 -44.72 -91.85
C LYS A 789 16.51 -45.20 -90.73
N PRO A 790 16.01 -45.55 -89.53
CA PRO A 790 16.86 -46.06 -88.45
C PRO A 790 17.68 -47.29 -88.86
N ILE A 791 18.96 -47.29 -88.51
CA ILE A 791 19.86 -48.42 -88.73
C ILE A 791 19.56 -49.46 -87.62
N PRO A 792 19.20 -50.71 -87.94
CA PRO A 792 18.90 -51.71 -86.93
C PRO A 792 20.14 -52.18 -86.15
N ASN A 793 19.95 -52.62 -84.91
CA ASN A 793 20.97 -53.27 -84.06
C ASN A 793 22.23 -52.43 -83.73
N VAL A 794 22.14 -51.10 -83.83
CA VAL A 794 23.20 -50.18 -83.38
C VAL A 794 22.80 -49.47 -82.09
N PRO A 795 23.76 -49.01 -81.27
CA PRO A 795 23.47 -48.29 -80.04
C PRO A 795 22.62 -47.03 -80.29
N THR A 796 21.60 -46.83 -79.46
CA THR A 796 20.77 -45.62 -79.42
C THR A 796 20.88 -44.99 -78.03
N PRO A 797 22.03 -44.36 -77.71
CA PRO A 797 22.25 -43.79 -76.38
C PRO A 797 21.22 -42.70 -76.09
N THR A 798 20.74 -42.67 -74.85
CA THR A 798 19.89 -41.58 -74.34
C THR A 798 20.79 -40.42 -73.94
N TYR A 799 20.37 -39.19 -74.20
CA TYR A 799 21.14 -38.02 -73.79
C TYR A 799 21.26 -37.96 -72.25
N PRO A 800 22.48 -37.81 -71.70
CA PRO A 800 22.66 -37.58 -70.27
C PRO A 800 22.04 -36.24 -69.85
N THR A 801 21.45 -36.19 -68.65
CA THR A 801 20.94 -34.93 -68.09
C THR A 801 22.11 -34.03 -67.67
N ASP A 802 22.01 -32.72 -67.91
CA ASP A 802 23.03 -31.76 -67.48
C ASP A 802 23.10 -31.73 -65.94
N PRO A 803 24.25 -32.02 -65.31
CA PRO A 803 24.39 -32.06 -63.85
C PRO A 803 24.25 -30.70 -63.17
N SER A 804 24.27 -29.60 -63.93
CA SER A 804 24.15 -28.22 -63.46
C SER A 804 22.82 -27.55 -63.80
N ASP A 805 22.05 -28.15 -64.72
CA ASP A 805 20.75 -27.67 -65.18
C ASP A 805 19.79 -28.83 -65.46
N PRO A 806 18.87 -29.18 -64.52
CA PRO A 806 17.95 -30.30 -64.68
C PRO A 806 16.96 -30.13 -65.84
N THR A 807 16.89 -28.96 -66.48
CA THR A 807 16.01 -28.72 -67.64
C THR A 807 16.67 -29.04 -68.98
N LYS A 808 17.95 -29.43 -68.96
CA LYS A 808 18.76 -29.63 -70.16
C LYS A 808 19.46 -30.99 -70.15
N VAL A 809 19.98 -31.33 -71.32
CA VAL A 809 20.90 -32.45 -71.50
C VAL A 809 22.31 -31.92 -71.72
N VAL A 810 23.31 -32.78 -71.50
CA VAL A 810 24.71 -32.47 -71.80
C VAL A 810 24.86 -32.17 -73.30
N PRO A 811 25.47 -31.04 -73.69
CA PRO A 811 25.68 -30.70 -75.10
C PRO A 811 26.88 -31.44 -75.71
N ASP A 812 26.94 -31.43 -77.03
CA ASP A 812 28.03 -31.95 -77.87
C ASP A 812 28.36 -33.42 -77.59
N GLU A 813 27.32 -34.21 -77.33
CA GLU A 813 27.46 -35.64 -77.07
C GLU A 813 27.95 -36.39 -78.31
N PRO A 814 28.93 -37.29 -78.17
CA PRO A 814 29.48 -38.06 -79.28
C PRO A 814 28.43 -39.01 -79.87
N VAL A 815 28.41 -39.10 -81.20
CA VAL A 815 27.54 -40.06 -81.89
C VAL A 815 28.15 -41.47 -81.88
N PRO A 816 27.33 -42.54 -81.88
CA PRO A 816 27.83 -43.91 -81.84
C PRO A 816 28.77 -44.26 -83.00
N THR A 817 29.93 -44.87 -82.73
CA THR A 817 30.79 -45.37 -83.80
C THR A 817 30.18 -46.62 -84.45
N ILE A 818 29.85 -46.54 -85.74
CA ILE A 818 29.29 -47.66 -86.52
C ILE A 818 30.35 -48.18 -87.50
N PRO A 819 30.79 -49.46 -87.38
CA PRO A 819 31.77 -50.04 -88.29
C PRO A 819 31.37 -49.91 -89.76
N GLY A 820 32.28 -49.44 -90.61
CA GLY A 820 32.06 -49.30 -92.05
C GLY A 820 31.20 -48.09 -92.47
N MET A 821 30.80 -47.23 -91.53
CA MET A 821 30.04 -46.01 -91.82
C MET A 821 30.66 -44.79 -91.15
N THR A 822 30.54 -43.62 -91.79
CA THR A 822 30.95 -42.32 -91.24
C THR A 822 29.72 -41.48 -90.93
N PRO A 823 29.56 -40.94 -89.71
CA PRO A 823 28.45 -40.05 -89.39
C PRO A 823 28.58 -38.73 -90.15
N SER A 824 27.44 -38.06 -90.38
CA SER A 824 27.43 -36.72 -90.95
C SER A 824 28.00 -35.64 -90.01
N THR A 825 28.00 -35.90 -88.70
CA THR A 825 28.57 -35.04 -87.65
C THR A 825 29.16 -35.89 -86.52
N PRO A 826 30.31 -35.52 -85.94
CA PRO A 826 30.92 -36.29 -84.85
C PRO A 826 30.20 -36.16 -83.50
N THR A 827 29.46 -35.06 -83.29
CA THR A 827 28.70 -34.78 -82.07
C THR A 827 27.33 -34.20 -82.39
N VAL A 828 26.41 -34.27 -81.44
CA VAL A 828 25.07 -33.69 -81.54
C VAL A 828 24.62 -33.03 -80.24
N THR A 829 23.92 -31.91 -80.39
CA THR A 829 23.22 -31.22 -79.31
C THR A 829 21.75 -31.09 -79.72
N PRO A 830 20.80 -31.67 -78.96
CA PRO A 830 19.39 -31.54 -79.30
C PRO A 830 18.89 -30.13 -78.93
N THR A 831 17.99 -29.58 -79.74
CA THR A 831 17.32 -28.30 -79.45
C THR A 831 16.16 -28.45 -78.44
N ASP A 832 15.66 -29.68 -78.29
CA ASP A 832 14.61 -30.08 -77.36
C ASP A 832 15.09 -31.34 -76.62
N PRO A 833 15.34 -31.27 -75.31
CA PRO A 833 15.84 -32.39 -74.51
C PRO A 833 15.02 -33.68 -74.61
N GLY A 834 13.72 -33.59 -74.90
CA GLY A 834 12.83 -34.74 -75.01
C GLY A 834 12.76 -35.38 -76.39
N LYS A 835 13.45 -34.82 -77.40
CA LYS A 835 13.35 -35.29 -78.79
C LYS A 835 14.54 -36.13 -79.22
N ASP A 836 14.21 -37.24 -79.88
CA ASP A 836 15.20 -38.07 -80.56
C ASP A 836 15.89 -37.28 -81.67
N THR A 837 17.21 -37.41 -81.76
CA THR A 837 18.04 -36.74 -82.77
C THR A 837 18.50 -37.77 -83.81
N PRO A 838 17.95 -37.73 -85.04
CA PRO A 838 18.42 -38.59 -86.12
C PRO A 838 19.79 -38.11 -86.64
N VAL A 839 20.76 -39.02 -86.73
CA VAL A 839 22.10 -38.74 -87.28
C VAL A 839 22.34 -39.60 -88.51
N PRO A 840 22.42 -39.01 -89.72
CA PRO A 840 22.74 -39.75 -90.94
C PRO A 840 24.15 -40.36 -90.94
N TYR A 841 24.27 -41.62 -91.35
CA TYR A 841 25.54 -42.32 -91.55
C TYR A 841 25.72 -42.72 -93.01
N ASN A 842 26.85 -42.32 -93.59
CA ASN A 842 27.19 -42.61 -94.97
C ASN A 842 28.13 -43.83 -95.04
N PRO A 843 27.93 -44.76 -96.00
CA PRO A 843 28.88 -45.83 -96.25
C PRO A 843 30.19 -45.27 -96.82
N VAL A 844 31.32 -45.82 -96.38
CA VAL A 844 32.64 -45.45 -96.92
C VAL A 844 32.78 -46.05 -98.32
N VAL A 845 32.96 -45.21 -99.35
CA VAL A 845 33.19 -45.63 -100.74
C VAL A 845 34.69 -45.49 -101.07
N ASN A 846 35.34 -46.56 -101.52
CA ASN A 846 36.72 -46.54 -102.00
C ASN A 846 36.75 -46.38 -103.54
N ASP A 847 37.66 -45.55 -104.08
CA ASP A 847 37.81 -45.30 -105.51
C ASP A 847 38.56 -46.42 -106.27
N LYS A 848 38.23 -46.62 -107.56
CA LYS A 848 38.89 -47.59 -108.48
C LYS A 848 39.56 -46.93 -109.70
N GLY A 849 40.64 -47.51 -110.22
CA GLY A 849 41.37 -47.03 -111.41
C GLY A 849 42.05 -48.16 -112.23
N GLU A 850 42.57 -47.85 -113.43
CA GLU A 850 43.26 -48.80 -114.32
C GLU A 850 44.56 -48.22 -114.93
N VAL A 851 45.52 -49.08 -115.29
CA VAL A 851 46.80 -48.75 -115.93
C VAL A 851 46.94 -49.50 -117.26
N ASN A 852 47.09 -48.76 -118.35
CA ASN A 852 47.28 -49.30 -119.70
C ASN A 852 48.64 -48.85 -120.26
N VAL A 853 49.40 -49.77 -120.86
CA VAL A 853 50.72 -49.52 -121.47
C VAL A 853 50.67 -49.87 -122.95
N PHE A 854 51.06 -48.92 -123.80
CA PHE A 854 51.09 -49.06 -125.25
C PHE A 854 52.52 -48.93 -125.79
N VAL A 855 52.87 -49.74 -126.79
CA VAL A 855 54.14 -49.65 -127.52
C VAL A 855 53.88 -49.07 -128.90
N HIS A 856 54.66 -48.06 -129.28
CA HIS A 856 54.53 -47.34 -130.54
C HIS A 856 55.72 -47.59 -131.46
N ASP A 857 55.47 -47.76 -132.75
CA ASP A 857 56.50 -47.73 -133.78
C ASP A 857 56.83 -46.27 -134.13
N ASN A 858 58.07 -45.84 -133.85
CA ASN A 858 58.48 -44.44 -134.03
C ASN A 858 58.63 -44.00 -135.49
N THR A 859 58.59 -44.93 -136.45
CA THR A 859 58.66 -44.64 -137.89
C THR A 859 57.28 -44.46 -138.51
N THR A 860 56.27 -45.21 -138.05
CA THR A 860 54.90 -45.15 -138.59
C THR A 860 53.93 -44.40 -137.67
N GLY A 861 54.30 -44.19 -136.41
CA GLY A 861 53.44 -43.57 -135.39
C GLY A 861 52.26 -44.44 -134.96
N GLN A 862 52.18 -45.70 -135.41
CA GLN A 862 51.10 -46.62 -135.04
C GLN A 862 51.48 -47.48 -133.83
N ASN A 863 50.46 -47.81 -133.03
CA ASN A 863 50.60 -48.71 -131.89
C ASN A 863 50.80 -50.13 -132.41
N LEU A 864 51.79 -50.84 -131.87
CA LEU A 864 51.99 -52.24 -132.15
C LEU A 864 51.07 -53.03 -131.20
N THR A 865 49.90 -53.45 -131.70
CA THR A 865 48.85 -54.07 -130.89
C THR A 865 49.26 -55.39 -130.26
N ASP A 866 50.27 -56.08 -130.81
CA ASP A 866 50.78 -57.34 -130.28
C ASP A 866 51.56 -57.18 -128.95
N TYR A 867 51.77 -55.94 -128.50
CA TYR A 867 52.65 -55.56 -127.40
C TYR A 867 51.96 -54.69 -126.32
N GLU A 868 50.63 -54.68 -126.29
CA GLU A 868 49.82 -53.91 -125.33
C GLU A 868 49.66 -54.64 -123.98
N TYR A 869 49.63 -53.87 -122.87
CA TYR A 869 49.24 -54.36 -121.54
C TYR A 869 48.11 -53.53 -120.93
N LYS A 870 47.11 -54.21 -120.36
CA LYS A 870 46.00 -53.59 -119.60
C LYS A 870 45.88 -54.27 -118.23
N SER A 871 45.83 -53.48 -117.16
CA SER A 871 45.69 -54.01 -115.79
C SER A 871 44.26 -54.42 -115.42
N GLY A 872 43.24 -53.83 -116.06
CA GLY A 872 41.86 -53.85 -115.56
C GLY A 872 41.63 -52.85 -114.41
N SER A 873 40.36 -52.69 -114.00
CA SER A 873 39.94 -51.74 -112.95
C SER A 873 40.12 -52.34 -111.55
N GLU A 874 40.99 -51.71 -110.75
CA GLU A 874 41.42 -52.13 -109.41
C GLU A 874 41.30 -50.99 -108.39
N ASP A 875 41.32 -51.29 -107.09
CA ASP A 875 41.27 -50.28 -106.03
C ASP A 875 42.53 -49.39 -106.07
N VAL A 876 42.36 -48.07 -105.89
CA VAL A 876 43.48 -47.11 -105.93
C VAL A 876 44.51 -47.45 -104.83
N GLY A 877 45.75 -47.75 -105.26
CA GLY A 877 46.84 -48.21 -104.39
C GLY A 877 47.26 -49.66 -104.62
N THR A 878 46.51 -50.43 -105.41
CA THR A 878 46.85 -51.80 -105.82
C THR A 878 48.07 -51.82 -106.75
N LYS A 879 49.08 -52.64 -106.44
CA LYS A 879 50.34 -52.70 -107.20
C LYS A 879 50.17 -53.48 -108.51
N VAL A 880 50.52 -52.85 -109.63
CA VAL A 880 50.52 -53.46 -110.98
C VAL A 880 51.95 -53.77 -111.42
N SER A 881 52.21 -54.96 -111.98
CA SER A 881 53.52 -55.38 -112.51
C SER A 881 53.48 -55.57 -114.02
N TYR A 882 54.25 -54.77 -114.75
CA TYR A 882 54.45 -54.88 -116.21
C TYR A 882 55.94 -55.17 -116.50
N ASP A 883 56.20 -56.24 -117.26
CA ASP A 883 57.55 -56.69 -117.64
C ASP A 883 57.88 -56.19 -119.06
N LYS A 884 58.62 -55.07 -119.13
CA LYS A 884 58.97 -54.41 -120.39
C LYS A 884 59.95 -55.22 -121.26
N ASP A 885 60.74 -56.12 -120.65
CA ASP A 885 61.87 -56.78 -121.31
C ASP A 885 61.42 -57.99 -122.17
N LYS A 886 60.11 -58.32 -122.17
CA LYS A 886 59.52 -59.34 -123.05
C LYS A 886 59.00 -58.82 -124.39
N VAL A 887 59.08 -57.51 -124.63
CA VAL A 887 58.26 -56.81 -125.63
C VAL A 887 59.10 -55.92 -126.55
N ILE A 888 60.25 -55.42 -126.09
CA ILE A 888 61.26 -54.74 -126.90
C ILE A 888 62.48 -55.65 -126.86
N THR A 889 62.83 -56.27 -128.01
CA THR A 889 63.74 -57.44 -128.12
C THR A 889 65.00 -57.38 -127.29
#